data_AF-A0A961W346-F1
#
_entry.id   AF-A0A961W346-F1
#
_cell.length_a   1.000
_cell.length_b   1.000
_cell.length_c   1.000
_cell.angle_alpha   90.00
_cell.angle_beta   90.00
_cell.angle_gamma   90.00
#
_symmetry.space_group_name_H-M   'P 1'
#
loop_
_entity.id
_entity.type
_entity.pdbx_description
1 polymer ?
#
loop_
_entity_poly.entity_id
_entity_poly.type
_entity_poly.pdbx_seq_one_letter_code
_entity_poly.pdbx_strand_id
1 'polypeptide(L)'
;MGAETSMREWFTNFGPEQAGPLINALVFIGLMAAVFFFLRRIWSRAAATIEDTIFTNWRLALLAATGLVLSLASGWTTWDGMRNFTGEPTLSLMITFGIQGVMLIVAWLIGESFATGMSIKSSGSTGGWDLLVTALFSILALVAATLWFGQGSGADGAAPANWFDSETARTIKNFSLFGAVTALVLAFVIAATKSDVGANYVQSGRLIIKNSMLWLMFLACMATSVFFSFDSLFSTIFPQEERKRAAEIRATSEVARVVSDIGAYATKRRIEEARDLFQTPAWVGYESELDKVATLAREAPDKIRQQITSELEEQKSRIAKLEEQRATATGGQAGLQSRKQQLTEEYSRLQAERPEAAAAANSQKIVVAEVEKRLDEQRTKVLAEEKGVEGSGKIGRGQFWRAAKAEAEKVTAELQIAKERLKSPQDRVETIDKRIAQIKAEMAQIDGDLAKLRGEADTASQMIDVAKSANATDNAERFDPSAGVAALERARQAFRQKPDRSTLATIQAQCSALAGAGLKVESLREAAAAIDCNPKQATEAAARVFALNDGIDTFSKNCAGGEHLPTGGGTDALLDFGRKCLQDSGLQSKDTVALSAALSRIDLNRDDKAHRFVVTWNAFQDGNRLAYLALSIAIAIDTLVFMSGLFGANAVRSPLSDVPTLKARTAQQLEAIIENALLPDTFANADAVLVAMQPITPVDGFTQEVIVPLEDTVNRSRVVKVLNAAATIGAVHRDVNRPERYLIRPELFEFLSTVAKRSFESNKENVKLAELRQVVNVALQPDIGRNAEIVLNNMQPINEAHGFSSQIKLGTVPSDDIPIVRKVLNAGATLQYVQFAEKDPDRDLYFVHGQLYKTIALISATNPRPVIAAQPSRPAIAGPQGPLQGGALDAAAPPLAGPPQQGMARVPQASRGTQRQLTQAALTQQEREDLEALYEDQLLSALGLSSAAVAARLSGEGVQEAAIAAWRELQSHANANWDLAHLIRHHQAQQENDLDEMYQSLKNGAYGDQRKINELDRVDQSIREALPALMLFPETGLVRFLIDQLELAAGPDDGQKPEEHILLEQLRQVNELMGQSDLADADAWARIRAALTEKARGDFPRIVRIPQRRPGSGTGKT
;
A
#
# COMPACT_ATOMS: atom_id res chain seq x y z
N MET A 1 -82.07 -21.52 38.44
CA MET A 1 -81.58 -20.47 39.36
C MET A 1 -80.10 -20.72 39.59
N GLY A 2 -79.19 -19.90 39.05
CA GLY A 2 -77.75 -20.08 39.24
C GLY A 2 -76.86 -19.88 38.01
N ALA A 3 -77.14 -18.88 37.15
CA ALA A 3 -76.22 -18.53 36.05
C ALA A 3 -76.15 -17.02 35.72
N GLU A 4 -76.78 -16.16 36.53
CA GLU A 4 -76.67 -14.69 36.37
C GLU A 4 -75.62 -14.06 37.31
N THR A 5 -75.02 -14.84 38.21
CA THR A 5 -74.00 -14.37 39.15
C THR A 5 -72.56 -14.57 38.66
N SER A 6 -72.33 -15.31 37.56
CA SER A 6 -70.96 -15.56 37.05
C SER A 6 -70.48 -14.52 36.01
N MET A 7 -71.39 -13.79 35.36
CA MET A 7 -71.01 -12.83 34.31
C MET A 7 -70.60 -11.45 34.87
N ARG A 8 -70.94 -11.15 36.14
CA ARG A 8 -70.53 -9.91 36.82
C ARG A 8 -69.11 -9.97 37.40
N GLU A 9 -68.56 -11.15 37.67
CA GLU A 9 -67.18 -11.30 38.15
C GLU A 9 -66.13 -11.30 37.02
N TRP A 10 -66.54 -11.52 35.76
CA TRP A 10 -65.61 -11.43 34.63
C TRP A 10 -65.27 -9.98 34.23
N PHE A 11 -66.21 -9.05 34.42
CA PHE A 11 -66.03 -7.65 34.05
C PHE A 11 -65.38 -6.77 35.12
N THR A 12 -65.21 -7.26 36.35
CA THR A 12 -64.63 -6.46 37.45
C THR A 12 -63.13 -6.70 37.69
N ASN A 13 -62.48 -7.56 36.89
CA ASN A 13 -61.05 -7.87 37.01
C ASN A 13 -60.18 -7.40 35.82
N PHE A 14 -60.69 -6.55 34.94
CA PHE A 14 -59.86 -5.86 33.95
C PHE A 14 -59.60 -4.42 34.41
N GLY A 15 -58.41 -4.21 34.99
CA GLY A 15 -57.90 -2.87 35.27
C GLY A 15 -57.72 -2.04 33.99
N PRO A 16 -57.62 -0.69 34.10
CA PRO A 16 -57.62 0.24 32.97
C PRO A 16 -56.45 0.11 31.99
N GLU A 17 -55.56 -0.88 32.14
CA GLU A 17 -54.42 -1.11 31.24
C GLU A 17 -54.66 -2.11 30.09
N GLN A 18 -55.82 -2.78 30.02
CA GLN A 18 -56.08 -3.78 28.96
C GLN A 18 -57.17 -3.39 27.94
N ALA A 19 -57.79 -2.21 28.08
CA ALA A 19 -58.74 -1.70 27.08
C ALA A 19 -58.05 -1.07 25.84
N GLY A 20 -56.82 -0.59 26.00
CA GLY A 20 -56.01 0.00 24.93
C GLY A 20 -55.68 -0.94 23.75
N PRO A 21 -55.16 -2.17 23.99
CA PRO A 21 -54.75 -3.05 22.89
C PRO A 21 -55.92 -3.62 22.08
N LEU A 22 -57.10 -3.82 22.70
CA LEU A 22 -58.30 -4.32 22.00
C LEU A 22 -58.95 -3.25 21.10
N ILE A 23 -59.01 -2.01 21.58
CA ILE A 23 -59.51 -0.89 20.79
C ILE A 23 -58.52 -0.55 19.66
N ASN A 24 -57.22 -0.56 19.94
CA ASN A 24 -56.19 -0.37 18.92
C ASN A 24 -56.19 -1.50 17.89
N ALA A 25 -56.39 -2.76 18.29
CA ALA A 25 -56.52 -3.88 17.36
C ALA A 25 -57.77 -3.76 16.48
N LEU A 26 -58.92 -3.34 17.02
CA LEU A 26 -60.14 -3.13 16.24
C LEU A 26 -60.05 -1.93 15.30
N VAL A 27 -59.39 -0.84 15.71
CA VAL A 27 -59.09 0.31 14.84
C VAL A 27 -58.10 -0.09 13.76
N PHE A 28 -57.06 -0.88 14.09
CA PHE A 28 -56.09 -1.36 13.12
C PHE A 28 -56.70 -2.33 12.11
N ILE A 29 -57.60 -3.23 12.54
CA ILE A 29 -58.35 -4.14 11.66
C ILE A 29 -59.34 -3.35 10.81
N GLY A 30 -60.03 -2.34 11.37
CA GLY A 30 -60.94 -1.46 10.63
C GLY A 30 -60.21 -0.61 9.58
N LEU A 31 -59.03 -0.10 9.92
CA LEU A 31 -58.18 0.69 9.03
C LEU A 31 -57.54 -0.18 7.96
N MET A 32 -57.11 -1.41 8.31
CA MET A 32 -56.63 -2.41 7.35
C MET A 32 -57.75 -2.90 6.42
N ALA A 33 -58.98 -3.07 6.91
CA ALA A 33 -60.13 -3.45 6.08
C ALA A 33 -60.55 -2.30 5.15
N ALA A 34 -60.52 -1.06 5.63
CA ALA A 34 -60.78 0.13 4.82
C ALA A 34 -59.69 0.34 3.76
N VAL A 35 -58.42 0.17 4.13
CA VAL A 35 -57.28 0.22 3.21
C VAL A 35 -57.35 -0.94 2.22
N PHE A 36 -57.74 -2.14 2.64
CA PHE A 36 -57.94 -3.29 1.75
C PHE A 36 -59.11 -3.08 0.77
N PHE A 37 -60.22 -2.47 1.19
CA PHE A 37 -61.33 -2.14 0.29
C PHE A 37 -60.99 -0.98 -0.65
N PHE A 38 -60.22 0.00 -0.18
CA PHE A 38 -59.74 1.12 -0.99
C PHE A 38 -58.69 0.66 -2.01
N LEU A 39 -57.76 -0.19 -1.60
CA LEU A 39 -56.81 -0.90 -2.46
C LEU A 39 -57.55 -1.79 -3.45
N ARG A 40 -58.55 -2.57 -3.04
CA ARG A 40 -59.33 -3.44 -3.96
C ARG A 40 -60.09 -2.62 -5.02
N ARG A 41 -60.61 -1.45 -4.67
CA ARG A 41 -61.32 -0.53 -5.59
C ARG A 41 -60.37 0.22 -6.53
N ILE A 42 -59.15 0.52 -6.08
CA ILE A 42 -58.08 1.07 -6.91
C ILE A 42 -57.51 -0.03 -7.81
N TRP A 43 -57.32 -1.24 -7.29
CA TRP A 43 -56.77 -2.39 -7.99
C TRP A 43 -57.73 -2.94 -9.05
N SER A 44 -59.05 -2.89 -8.83
CA SER A 44 -60.02 -3.25 -9.87
C SER A 44 -60.07 -2.24 -11.03
N ARG A 45 -59.78 -0.96 -10.76
CA ARG A 45 -59.66 0.09 -11.80
C ARG A 45 -58.28 0.08 -12.45
N ALA A 46 -57.24 -0.30 -11.73
CA ALA A 46 -55.89 -0.42 -12.25
C ALA A 46 -55.73 -1.70 -13.07
N ALA A 47 -56.30 -2.84 -12.65
CA ALA A 47 -56.19 -4.12 -13.36
C ALA A 47 -56.76 -4.04 -14.79
N ALA A 48 -57.90 -3.37 -14.99
CA ALA A 48 -58.48 -3.20 -16.32
C ALA A 48 -57.64 -2.31 -17.27
N THR A 49 -56.92 -1.32 -16.72
CA THR A 49 -56.03 -0.43 -17.50
C THR A 49 -54.62 -1.01 -17.67
N ILE A 50 -54.19 -1.82 -16.70
CA ILE A 50 -52.88 -2.49 -16.68
C ILE A 50 -52.88 -3.68 -17.65
N GLU A 51 -54.01 -4.37 -17.84
CA GLU A 51 -54.11 -5.46 -18.81
C GLU A 51 -53.86 -4.94 -20.24
N ASP A 52 -54.50 -3.84 -20.65
CA ASP A 52 -54.28 -3.24 -21.98
C ASP A 52 -52.90 -2.60 -22.17
N THR A 53 -52.27 -2.11 -21.09
CA THR A 53 -50.96 -1.43 -21.15
C THR A 53 -49.77 -2.41 -21.04
N ILE A 54 -49.93 -3.53 -20.31
CA ILE A 54 -48.91 -4.58 -20.20
C ILE A 54 -48.78 -5.37 -21.50
N PHE A 55 -49.90 -5.62 -22.21
CA PHE A 55 -49.86 -6.42 -23.44
C PHE A 55 -49.37 -5.65 -24.68
N THR A 56 -49.31 -4.32 -24.65
CA THR A 56 -48.81 -3.50 -25.78
C THR A 56 -47.35 -3.05 -25.63
N ASN A 57 -46.78 -2.95 -24.42
CA ASN A 57 -45.36 -2.64 -24.21
C ASN A 57 -44.80 -3.16 -22.86
N TRP A 58 -44.69 -4.49 -22.73
CA TRP A 58 -44.24 -5.18 -21.51
C TRP A 58 -42.90 -4.70 -20.92
N ARG A 59 -41.97 -4.23 -21.77
CA ARG A 59 -40.65 -3.71 -21.36
C ARG A 59 -40.75 -2.47 -20.47
N LEU A 60 -41.78 -1.66 -20.69
CA LEU A 60 -41.98 -0.37 -20.02
C LEU A 60 -42.60 -0.56 -18.62
N ALA A 61 -43.54 -1.50 -18.51
CA ALA A 61 -44.11 -1.90 -17.23
C ALA A 61 -43.05 -2.56 -16.32
N LEU A 62 -42.12 -3.31 -16.91
CA LEU A 62 -41.02 -3.96 -16.18
C LEU A 62 -40.07 -2.94 -15.56
N LEU A 63 -39.68 -1.88 -16.28
CA LEU A 63 -38.79 -0.84 -15.75
C LEU A 63 -39.43 -0.06 -14.58
N ALA A 64 -40.71 0.30 -14.70
CA ALA A 64 -41.44 0.95 -13.60
C ALA A 64 -41.59 0.03 -12.37
N ALA A 65 -41.88 -1.25 -12.58
CA ALA A 65 -41.96 -2.23 -11.50
C ALA A 65 -40.60 -2.46 -10.82
N THR A 66 -39.50 -2.52 -11.58
CA THR A 66 -38.15 -2.65 -11.00
C THR A 66 -37.78 -1.46 -10.12
N GLY A 67 -38.18 -0.23 -10.49
CA GLY A 67 -37.91 0.95 -9.65
C GLY A 67 -38.65 0.93 -8.32
N LEU A 68 -39.88 0.41 -8.30
CA LEU A 68 -40.65 0.25 -7.07
C LEU A 68 -40.06 -0.83 -6.16
N VAL A 69 -39.62 -1.97 -6.72
CA VAL A 69 -38.96 -3.04 -5.96
C VAL A 69 -37.62 -2.57 -5.39
N LEU A 70 -36.82 -1.85 -6.18
CA LEU A 70 -35.54 -1.30 -5.72
C LEU A 70 -35.70 -0.22 -4.65
N SER A 71 -36.74 0.61 -4.74
CA SER A 71 -37.04 1.60 -3.70
C SER A 71 -37.50 0.94 -2.39
N LEU A 72 -38.23 -0.18 -2.45
CA LEU A 72 -38.56 -0.97 -1.25
C LEU A 72 -37.33 -1.65 -0.65
N ALA A 73 -36.43 -2.18 -1.49
CA ALA A 73 -35.17 -2.79 -1.05
C ALA A 73 -34.22 -1.75 -0.41
N SER A 74 -34.07 -0.58 -1.03
CA SER A 74 -33.34 0.55 -0.45
C SER A 74 -33.98 0.96 0.88
N GLY A 75 -35.30 1.15 0.90
CA GLY A 75 -36.06 1.51 2.09
C GLY A 75 -35.90 0.56 3.26
N TRP A 76 -35.74 -0.75 3.01
CA TRP A 76 -35.43 -1.73 4.07
C TRP A 76 -34.07 -1.45 4.73
N THR A 77 -33.02 -1.22 3.93
CA THR A 77 -31.68 -0.91 4.46
C THR A 77 -31.62 0.45 5.15
N THR A 78 -32.32 1.45 4.61
CA THR A 78 -32.47 2.76 5.26
C THR A 78 -33.22 2.62 6.59
N TRP A 79 -34.26 1.77 6.64
CA TRP A 79 -35.08 1.58 7.84
C TRP A 79 -34.30 0.89 8.95
N ASP A 80 -33.51 -0.12 8.62
CA ASP A 80 -32.67 -0.83 9.59
C ASP A 80 -31.59 0.10 10.17
N GLY A 81 -30.91 0.88 9.34
CA GLY A 81 -29.95 1.88 9.82
C GLY A 81 -30.59 2.98 10.68
N MET A 82 -31.78 3.43 10.29
CA MET A 82 -32.51 4.45 11.06
C MET A 82 -33.10 3.90 12.36
N ARG A 83 -33.53 2.63 12.39
CA ARG A 83 -33.95 1.93 13.61
C ARG A 83 -32.76 1.79 14.57
N ASN A 84 -31.58 1.48 14.05
CA ASN A 84 -30.35 1.44 14.84
C ASN A 84 -29.97 2.82 15.39
N PHE A 85 -30.39 3.91 14.75
CA PHE A 85 -30.14 5.28 15.17
C PHE A 85 -31.14 5.81 16.22
N THR A 86 -32.43 5.63 16.01
CA THR A 86 -33.48 6.21 16.88
C THR A 86 -33.88 5.30 18.04
N GLY A 87 -33.62 3.99 17.93
CA GLY A 87 -34.12 2.97 18.87
C GLY A 87 -35.63 2.71 18.79
N GLU A 88 -36.37 3.45 17.95
CA GLU A 88 -37.83 3.37 17.83
C GLU A 88 -38.24 2.92 16.42
N PRO A 89 -38.79 1.70 16.24
CA PRO A 89 -39.02 1.14 14.91
C PRO A 89 -40.13 1.80 14.10
N THR A 90 -41.13 2.35 14.77
CA THR A 90 -42.32 3.00 14.19
C THR A 90 -41.95 4.34 13.56
N LEU A 91 -41.21 5.17 14.29
CA LEU A 91 -40.75 6.47 13.82
C LEU A 91 -39.76 6.33 12.65
N SER A 92 -38.84 5.37 12.73
CA SER A 92 -37.91 5.08 11.63
C SER A 92 -38.63 4.62 10.36
N LEU A 93 -39.71 3.84 10.48
CA LEU A 93 -40.48 3.38 9.31
C LEU A 93 -41.23 4.52 8.61
N MET A 94 -41.82 5.45 9.37
CA MET A 94 -42.51 6.62 8.79
C MET A 94 -41.55 7.56 8.06
N ILE A 95 -40.37 7.81 8.65
CA ILE A 95 -39.35 8.69 8.04
C ILE A 95 -38.79 8.04 6.77
N THR A 96 -38.47 6.74 6.81
CA THR A 96 -37.95 6.03 5.62
C THR A 96 -38.96 5.93 4.49
N PHE A 97 -40.24 5.70 4.78
CA PHE A 97 -41.30 5.77 3.77
C PHE A 97 -41.39 7.17 3.13
N GLY A 98 -41.27 8.23 3.94
CA GLY A 98 -41.22 9.61 3.46
C GLY A 98 -40.02 9.88 2.54
N ILE A 99 -38.82 9.48 2.94
CA ILE A 99 -37.58 9.69 2.16
C ILE A 99 -37.66 8.94 0.82
N GLN A 100 -38.03 7.65 0.84
CA GLN A 100 -38.09 6.81 -0.36
C GLN A 100 -39.21 7.26 -1.31
N GLY A 101 -40.37 7.63 -0.77
CA GLY A 101 -41.50 8.14 -1.56
C GLY A 101 -41.16 9.45 -2.27
N VAL A 102 -40.54 10.40 -1.57
CA VAL A 102 -40.09 11.66 -2.18
C VAL A 102 -39.00 11.40 -3.21
N MET A 103 -38.02 10.54 -2.92
CA MET A 103 -36.92 10.21 -3.84
C MET A 103 -37.44 9.66 -5.17
N LEU A 104 -38.40 8.73 -5.14
CA LEU A 104 -38.96 8.12 -6.34
C LEU A 104 -39.82 9.11 -7.16
N ILE A 105 -40.64 9.93 -6.50
CA ILE A 105 -41.45 10.97 -7.16
C ILE A 105 -40.56 12.01 -7.84
N VAL A 106 -39.51 12.47 -7.16
CA VAL A 106 -38.60 13.47 -7.70
C VAL A 106 -37.76 12.91 -8.85
N ALA A 107 -37.27 11.66 -8.74
CA ALA A 107 -36.59 11.00 -9.85
C ALA A 107 -37.48 10.91 -11.10
N TRP A 108 -38.78 10.66 -10.90
CA TRP A 108 -39.76 10.62 -11.99
C TRP A 108 -40.02 12.01 -12.61
N LEU A 109 -40.17 13.06 -11.78
CA LEU A 109 -40.34 14.46 -12.25
C LEU A 109 -39.10 15.00 -12.98
N ILE A 110 -37.90 14.60 -12.52
CA ILE A 110 -36.65 14.89 -13.21
C ILE A 110 -36.67 14.18 -14.58
N GLY A 111 -37.08 12.91 -14.63
CA GLY A 111 -37.27 12.17 -15.88
C GLY A 111 -38.19 12.86 -16.88
N GLU A 112 -39.36 13.34 -16.43
CA GLU A 112 -40.32 14.09 -17.26
C GLU A 112 -39.71 15.41 -17.80
N SER A 113 -38.89 16.06 -16.98
CA SER A 113 -38.19 17.28 -17.38
C SER A 113 -37.12 17.05 -18.44
N PHE A 114 -36.36 15.96 -18.35
CA PHE A 114 -35.39 15.59 -19.40
C PHE A 114 -36.09 15.12 -20.68
N ALA A 115 -37.20 14.38 -20.57
CA ALA A 115 -38.03 13.96 -21.70
C ALA A 115 -38.53 15.15 -22.52
N THR A 116 -38.96 16.22 -21.85
CA THR A 116 -39.46 17.46 -22.48
C THR A 116 -38.34 18.36 -23.00
N GLY A 117 -37.13 18.27 -22.45
CA GLY A 117 -35.94 19.00 -22.90
C GLY A 117 -35.20 18.40 -24.10
N MET A 118 -35.25 17.08 -24.29
CA MET A 118 -34.52 16.36 -25.34
C MET A 118 -35.12 16.46 -26.75
N SER A 119 -36.23 17.17 -26.96
CA SER A 119 -36.80 17.38 -28.31
C SER A 119 -36.03 18.40 -29.18
N ILE A 120 -34.84 18.86 -28.74
CA ILE A 120 -33.97 19.80 -29.46
C ILE A 120 -32.59 19.13 -29.68
N LYS A 121 -32.54 18.28 -30.72
CA LYS A 121 -31.41 17.65 -31.45
C LYS A 121 -30.11 17.20 -30.75
N SER A 122 -29.66 15.99 -31.13
CA SER A 122 -28.46 15.79 -31.99
C SER A 122 -28.51 14.47 -32.79
N SER A 123 -27.97 14.47 -34.01
CA SER A 123 -27.58 13.28 -34.78
C SER A 123 -26.11 13.43 -35.12
N GLY A 124 -25.34 12.35 -34.94
CA GLY A 124 -23.96 12.26 -35.40
C GLY A 124 -22.92 12.18 -34.30
N SER A 125 -22.89 11.08 -33.56
CA SER A 125 -21.63 10.40 -33.18
C SER A 125 -21.97 9.00 -32.67
N THR A 126 -21.05 8.08 -32.88
CA THR A 126 -21.13 6.66 -32.55
C THR A 126 -21.13 6.41 -31.04
N GLY A 127 -22.12 5.65 -30.57
CA GLY A 127 -22.00 4.77 -29.42
C GLY A 127 -22.61 5.28 -28.13
N GLY A 128 -23.58 4.53 -27.58
CA GLY A 128 -24.20 4.74 -26.26
C GLY A 128 -23.25 4.65 -25.06
N TRP A 129 -21.93 4.61 -25.30
CA TRP A 129 -20.89 4.73 -24.29
C TRP A 129 -20.63 6.18 -23.88
N ASP A 130 -20.88 7.17 -24.75
CA ASP A 130 -20.61 8.58 -24.43
C ASP A 130 -21.54 9.13 -23.34
N LEU A 131 -22.80 8.67 -23.26
CA LEU A 131 -23.75 9.09 -22.21
C LEU A 131 -23.44 8.48 -20.83
N LEU A 132 -22.96 7.23 -20.79
CA LEU A 132 -22.55 6.57 -19.55
C LEU A 132 -21.26 7.17 -19.01
N VAL A 133 -20.32 7.44 -19.90
CA VAL A 133 -19.04 8.07 -19.56
C VAL A 133 -19.28 9.50 -19.08
N THR A 134 -20.07 10.30 -19.77
CA THR A 134 -20.36 11.69 -19.36
C THR A 134 -21.21 11.81 -18.09
N ALA A 135 -22.15 10.90 -17.84
CA ALA A 135 -22.89 10.82 -16.57
C ALA A 135 -21.97 10.41 -15.41
N LEU A 136 -21.07 9.45 -15.63
CA LEU A 136 -20.09 9.02 -14.64
C LEU A 136 -19.07 10.13 -14.33
N PHE A 137 -18.60 10.86 -15.34
CA PHE A 137 -17.67 11.98 -15.18
C PHE A 137 -18.31 13.19 -14.48
N SER A 138 -19.59 13.47 -14.72
CA SER A 138 -20.31 14.56 -14.04
C SER A 138 -20.63 14.23 -12.58
N ILE A 139 -20.94 12.96 -12.27
CA ILE A 139 -21.11 12.48 -10.89
C ILE A 139 -19.75 12.48 -10.16
N LEU A 140 -18.67 12.02 -10.80
CA LEU A 140 -17.31 12.09 -10.25
C LEU A 140 -16.85 13.53 -10.02
N ALA A 141 -17.16 14.45 -10.94
CA ALA A 141 -16.83 15.87 -10.77
C ALA A 141 -17.65 16.54 -9.65
N LEU A 142 -18.92 16.15 -9.47
CA LEU A 142 -19.75 16.65 -8.38
C LEU A 142 -19.26 16.11 -7.03
N VAL A 143 -18.92 14.82 -6.94
CA VAL A 143 -18.32 14.18 -5.76
C VAL A 143 -16.98 14.82 -5.42
N ALA A 144 -16.14 15.08 -6.43
CA ALA A 144 -14.88 15.80 -6.27
C ALA A 144 -15.09 17.25 -5.79
N ALA A 145 -16.08 17.97 -6.32
CA ALA A 145 -16.41 19.33 -5.90
C ALA A 145 -16.97 19.39 -4.46
N THR A 146 -17.75 18.38 -4.04
CA THR A 146 -18.21 18.27 -2.65
C THR A 146 -17.09 17.92 -1.68
N LEU A 147 -16.12 17.09 -2.09
CA LEU A 147 -14.91 16.80 -1.32
C LEU A 147 -13.99 18.03 -1.23
N TRP A 148 -13.94 18.87 -2.27
CA TRP A 148 -13.22 20.14 -2.30
C TRP A 148 -13.82 21.16 -1.32
N PHE A 149 -15.14 21.34 -1.32
CA PHE A 149 -15.82 22.26 -0.40
C PHE A 149 -15.76 21.81 1.07
N GLY A 150 -15.65 20.51 1.33
CA GLY A 150 -15.50 19.95 2.68
C GLY A 150 -14.13 20.16 3.33
N GLN A 151 -13.12 20.63 2.59
CA GLN A 151 -11.77 20.91 3.11
C GLN A 151 -11.51 22.39 3.42
N GLY A 152 -12.47 23.28 3.14
CA GLY A 152 -12.36 24.69 3.48
C GLY A 152 -12.81 24.97 4.92
N SER A 153 -11.91 25.51 5.73
CA SER A 153 -12.09 26.08 7.09
C SER A 153 -12.13 25.10 8.28
N GLY A 154 -10.95 24.61 8.66
CA GLY A 154 -10.67 24.16 10.03
C GLY A 154 -9.33 24.75 10.46
N ALA A 155 -9.38 25.81 11.28
CA ALA A 155 -8.22 26.45 11.89
C ALA A 155 -7.63 25.57 13.00
N ASP A 156 -6.30 25.53 13.06
CA ASP A 156 -5.41 25.20 14.18
C ASP A 156 -5.84 24.04 15.11
N GLY A 157 -5.44 22.82 14.74
CA GLY A 157 -5.44 21.65 15.63
C GLY A 157 -4.31 20.69 15.25
N ALA A 158 -3.36 20.48 16.16
CA ALA A 158 -2.19 19.61 15.97
C ALA A 158 -2.61 18.16 15.66
N ALA A 159 -2.38 17.74 14.40
CA ALA A 159 -2.64 16.38 13.91
C ALA A 159 -1.54 15.37 14.31
N PRO A 160 -1.87 14.08 14.45
CA PRO A 160 -0.97 13.03 14.92
C PRO A 160 0.08 12.65 13.86
N ALA A 161 1.34 12.54 14.30
CA ALA A 161 2.47 12.19 13.45
C ALA A 161 2.39 10.71 13.03
N ASN A 162 2.12 10.46 11.75
CA ASN A 162 2.45 9.20 11.08
C ASN A 162 3.72 9.38 10.24
N TRP A 163 4.44 8.28 9.97
CA TRP A 163 5.80 8.21 9.42
C TRP A 163 6.03 8.90 8.05
N PHE A 164 4.98 9.44 7.43
CA PHE A 164 5.02 10.23 6.20
C PHE A 164 4.89 11.75 6.43
N ASP A 165 5.18 12.28 7.62
CA ASP A 165 5.09 13.73 7.88
C ASP A 165 6.41 14.43 7.51
N SER A 166 6.64 14.60 6.22
CA SER A 166 7.43 15.73 5.70
C SER A 166 6.47 16.81 5.19
N GLU A 167 6.87 18.07 5.31
CA GLU A 167 6.11 19.24 4.82
C GLU A 167 5.75 19.10 3.32
N THR A 168 6.54 18.32 2.58
CA THR A 168 6.31 17.92 1.19
C THR A 168 5.18 16.89 1.01
N ALA A 169 4.98 15.94 1.93
CA ALA A 169 3.96 14.90 1.82
C ALA A 169 2.53 15.40 2.08
N ARG A 170 2.34 16.39 2.97
CA ARG A 170 1.07 17.12 3.11
C ARG A 170 0.74 17.90 1.83
N THR A 171 1.77 18.43 1.20
CA THR A 171 1.66 19.12 -0.08
C THR A 171 1.32 18.13 -1.19
N ILE A 172 1.93 16.93 -1.25
CA ILE A 172 1.70 15.87 -2.26
C ILE A 172 0.35 15.17 -2.11
N LYS A 173 -0.14 14.91 -0.90
CA LYS A 173 -1.47 14.29 -0.71
C LYS A 173 -2.59 15.25 -1.09
N ASN A 174 -2.40 16.54 -0.81
CA ASN A 174 -3.27 17.58 -1.30
C ASN A 174 -3.05 17.80 -2.81
N PHE A 175 -1.82 17.78 -3.32
CA PHE A 175 -1.50 17.96 -4.76
C PHE A 175 -1.94 16.81 -5.65
N SER A 176 -1.99 15.57 -5.16
CA SER A 176 -2.48 14.41 -5.92
C SER A 176 -3.99 14.39 -5.99
N LEU A 177 -4.68 14.88 -4.95
CA LEU A 177 -6.12 15.10 -4.98
C LEU A 177 -6.45 16.34 -5.84
N PHE A 178 -5.73 17.44 -5.66
CA PHE A 178 -5.80 18.63 -6.52
C PHE A 178 -5.42 18.31 -7.95
N GLY A 179 -4.44 17.42 -8.17
CA GLY A 179 -3.92 16.97 -9.46
C GLY A 179 -4.85 16.01 -10.18
N ALA A 180 -5.49 15.08 -9.46
CA ALA A 180 -6.53 14.22 -10.00
C ALA A 180 -7.80 15.01 -10.33
N VAL A 181 -8.17 15.99 -9.50
CA VAL A 181 -9.33 16.86 -9.75
C VAL A 181 -9.03 17.87 -10.84
N THR A 182 -7.85 18.47 -10.89
CA THR A 182 -7.44 19.32 -12.02
C THR A 182 -7.23 18.52 -13.29
N ALA A 183 -6.73 17.28 -13.26
CA ALA A 183 -6.68 16.40 -14.43
C ALA A 183 -8.07 15.99 -14.90
N LEU A 184 -9.03 15.77 -13.99
CA LEU A 184 -10.44 15.51 -14.33
C LEU A 184 -11.12 16.75 -14.91
N VAL A 185 -10.89 17.94 -14.34
CA VAL A 185 -11.40 19.22 -14.84
C VAL A 185 -10.70 19.60 -16.14
N LEU A 186 -9.41 19.32 -16.30
CA LEU A 186 -8.64 19.59 -17.51
C LEU A 186 -8.99 18.56 -18.60
N ALA A 187 -9.26 17.31 -18.27
CA ALA A 187 -9.82 16.32 -19.19
C ALA A 187 -11.24 16.71 -19.63
N PHE A 188 -12.06 17.24 -18.72
CA PHE A 188 -13.37 17.80 -19.03
C PHE A 188 -13.27 19.05 -19.92
N VAL A 189 -12.32 19.95 -19.64
CA VAL A 189 -12.06 21.17 -20.44
C VAL A 189 -11.45 20.82 -21.80
N ILE A 190 -10.55 19.83 -21.89
CA ILE A 190 -9.97 19.33 -23.15
C ILE A 190 -11.04 18.63 -23.99
N ALA A 191 -11.94 17.85 -23.38
CA ALA A 191 -13.10 17.26 -24.04
C ALA A 191 -14.13 18.34 -24.50
N ALA A 192 -14.30 19.41 -23.71
CA ALA A 192 -15.18 20.53 -24.02
C ALA A 192 -14.59 21.52 -25.05
N THR A 193 -13.27 21.55 -25.23
CA THR A 193 -12.58 22.46 -26.18
C THR A 193 -12.24 21.79 -27.52
N LYS A 194 -12.13 20.47 -27.58
CA LYS A 194 -11.91 19.73 -28.84
C LYS A 194 -13.18 19.43 -29.63
N SER A 195 -14.36 19.72 -29.10
CA SER A 195 -15.63 19.47 -29.78
C SER A 195 -16.44 20.76 -29.82
N ASP A 196 -17.08 21.03 -30.96
CA ASP A 196 -17.90 22.22 -31.22
C ASP A 196 -19.25 22.16 -30.44
N VAL A 197 -19.17 21.83 -29.14
CA VAL A 197 -20.28 21.43 -28.27
C VAL A 197 -20.50 22.47 -27.16
N GLY A 198 -19.77 23.58 -27.16
CA GLY A 198 -19.98 24.67 -26.20
C GLY A 198 -21.38 25.29 -26.22
N ALA A 199 -22.06 25.31 -27.38
CA ALA A 199 -23.40 25.88 -27.51
C ALA A 199 -24.53 24.95 -27.02
N ASN A 200 -24.32 23.62 -27.09
CA ASN A 200 -25.31 22.63 -26.66
C ASN A 200 -25.25 22.35 -25.15
N TYR A 201 -24.09 22.54 -24.51
CA TYR A 201 -23.96 22.37 -23.05
C TYR A 201 -24.61 23.49 -22.24
N VAL A 202 -24.69 24.72 -22.77
CA VAL A 202 -25.38 25.84 -22.10
C VAL A 202 -26.90 25.60 -22.03
N GLN A 203 -27.48 24.86 -22.98
CA GLN A 203 -28.91 24.51 -22.95
C GLN A 203 -29.21 23.37 -21.96
N SER A 204 -28.37 22.33 -21.87
CA SER A 204 -28.47 21.28 -20.85
C SER A 204 -28.26 21.83 -19.44
N GLY A 205 -27.28 22.74 -19.27
CA GLY A 205 -27.06 23.47 -18.02
C GLY A 205 -28.25 24.35 -17.63
N ARG A 206 -28.90 25.01 -18.59
CA ARG A 206 -30.11 25.81 -18.34
C ARG A 206 -31.29 24.97 -17.84
N LEU A 207 -31.41 23.72 -18.29
CA LEU A 207 -32.47 22.80 -17.85
C LEU A 207 -32.22 22.29 -16.43
N ILE A 208 -30.97 21.96 -16.11
CA ILE A 208 -30.51 21.61 -14.75
C ILE A 208 -30.70 22.80 -13.79
N ILE A 209 -30.35 24.01 -14.20
CA ILE A 209 -30.53 25.23 -13.40
C ILE A 209 -32.02 25.52 -13.14
N LYS A 210 -32.88 25.37 -14.16
CA LYS A 210 -34.31 25.63 -14.02
C LYS A 210 -35.03 24.63 -13.10
N ASN A 211 -34.51 23.40 -13.02
CA ASN A 211 -35.01 22.34 -12.15
C ASN A 211 -34.07 22.05 -10.97
N SER A 212 -33.19 23.01 -10.62
CA SER A 212 -32.18 22.85 -9.58
C SER A 212 -32.78 22.51 -8.22
N MET A 213 -33.98 23.01 -7.92
CA MET A 213 -34.70 22.68 -6.70
C MET A 213 -35.07 21.19 -6.60
N LEU A 214 -35.49 20.57 -7.71
CA LEU A 214 -35.80 19.14 -7.74
C LEU A 214 -34.52 18.31 -7.56
N TRP A 215 -33.42 18.73 -8.18
CA TRP A 215 -32.11 18.09 -8.01
C TRP A 215 -31.59 18.21 -6.57
N LEU A 216 -31.72 19.37 -5.93
CA LEU A 216 -31.36 19.57 -4.53
C LEU A 216 -32.19 18.69 -3.59
N MET A 217 -33.51 18.62 -3.82
CA MET A 217 -34.39 17.77 -3.02
C MET A 217 -34.07 16.29 -3.22
N PHE A 218 -33.78 15.87 -4.45
CA PHE A 218 -33.35 14.50 -4.75
C PHE A 218 -32.03 14.15 -4.05
N LEU A 219 -31.00 14.99 -4.20
CA LEU A 219 -29.67 14.75 -3.60
C LEU A 219 -29.72 14.78 -2.08
N ALA A 220 -30.56 15.64 -1.47
CA ALA A 220 -30.75 15.65 -0.02
C ALA A 220 -31.37 14.34 0.49
N CYS A 221 -32.43 13.84 -0.18
CA CYS A 221 -33.07 12.57 0.16
C CYS A 221 -32.14 11.36 -0.10
N MET A 222 -31.41 11.39 -1.21
CA MET A 222 -30.41 10.36 -1.55
C MET A 222 -29.28 10.32 -0.51
N ALA A 223 -28.73 11.47 -0.12
CA ALA A 223 -27.67 11.54 0.87
C ALA A 223 -28.11 11.00 2.24
N THR A 224 -29.34 11.32 2.67
CA THR A 224 -29.90 10.76 3.91
C THR A 224 -30.16 9.26 3.79
N SER A 225 -30.67 8.78 2.65
CA SER A 225 -30.91 7.36 2.40
C SER A 225 -29.61 6.54 2.40
N VAL A 226 -28.60 6.97 1.65
CA VAL A 226 -27.27 6.34 1.57
C VAL A 226 -26.61 6.30 2.94
N PHE A 227 -26.70 7.38 3.71
CA PHE A 227 -26.08 7.46 5.04
C PHE A 227 -26.61 6.39 6.01
N PHE A 228 -27.93 6.24 6.12
CA PHE A 228 -28.52 5.23 7.00
C PHE A 228 -28.38 3.82 6.42
N SER A 229 -28.48 3.65 5.10
CA SER A 229 -28.23 2.36 4.45
C SER A 229 -26.80 1.86 4.72
N PHE A 230 -25.81 2.75 4.63
CA PHE A 230 -24.40 2.47 4.95
C PHE A 230 -24.21 1.97 6.38
N ASP A 231 -24.83 2.60 7.39
CA ASP A 231 -24.70 2.15 8.79
C ASP A 231 -25.23 0.72 8.98
N SER A 232 -26.35 0.37 8.34
CA SER A 232 -26.89 -1.00 8.39
C SER A 232 -25.96 -2.03 7.70
N LEU A 233 -25.42 -1.68 6.52
CA LEU A 233 -24.52 -2.53 5.76
C LEU A 233 -23.19 -2.72 6.49
N PHE A 234 -22.64 -1.64 7.04
CA PHE A 234 -21.40 -1.66 7.80
C PHE A 234 -21.53 -2.50 9.09
N SER A 235 -22.65 -2.39 9.80
CA SER A 235 -22.88 -3.16 11.02
C SER A 235 -23.09 -4.66 10.77
N THR A 236 -23.65 -5.03 9.62
CA THR A 236 -23.85 -6.43 9.23
C THR A 236 -22.54 -7.09 8.77
N ILE A 237 -21.62 -6.32 8.19
CA ILE A 237 -20.33 -6.81 7.69
C ILE A 237 -19.28 -6.97 8.81
N PHE A 238 -19.44 -6.30 9.96
CA PHE A 238 -18.42 -6.24 11.03
C PHE A 238 -18.91 -6.87 12.37
N PRO A 239 -18.58 -8.14 12.70
CA PRO A 239 -18.89 -8.72 14.01
C PRO A 239 -18.07 -8.09 15.14
N GLN A 240 -18.60 -8.07 16.37
CA GLN A 240 -17.98 -7.34 17.50
C GLN A 240 -16.61 -7.87 17.95
N GLU A 241 -16.26 -9.12 17.65
CA GLU A 241 -15.00 -9.72 18.08
C GLU A 241 -13.78 -9.26 17.28
N GLU A 242 -13.93 -9.03 15.97
CA GLU A 242 -12.83 -8.54 15.12
C GLU A 242 -12.49 -7.07 15.42
N ARG A 243 -13.47 -6.28 15.90
CA ARG A 243 -13.25 -4.89 16.34
C ARG A 243 -12.32 -4.81 17.55
N LYS A 244 -12.54 -5.67 18.54
CA LYS A 244 -11.70 -5.73 19.75
C LYS A 244 -10.27 -6.16 19.42
N ARG A 245 -10.11 -7.14 18.53
CA ARG A 245 -8.79 -7.63 18.11
C ARG A 245 -8.04 -6.59 17.26
N ALA A 246 -8.72 -5.90 16.36
CA ALA A 246 -8.11 -4.83 15.56
C ALA A 246 -7.74 -3.60 16.41
N ALA A 247 -8.59 -3.24 17.39
CA ALA A 247 -8.30 -2.18 18.35
C ALA A 247 -7.10 -2.51 19.25
N GLU A 248 -6.97 -3.76 19.70
CA GLU A 248 -5.83 -4.24 20.49
C GLU A 248 -4.53 -4.22 19.68
N ILE A 249 -4.55 -4.69 18.42
CA ILE A 249 -3.40 -4.64 17.52
C ILE A 249 -2.99 -3.18 17.21
N ARG A 250 -3.95 -2.27 17.01
CA ARG A 250 -3.63 -0.85 16.82
C ARG A 250 -3.00 -0.25 18.07
N ALA A 251 -3.60 -0.46 19.23
CA ALA A 251 -3.11 0.11 20.47
C ALA A 251 -1.72 -0.39 20.86
N THR A 252 -1.40 -1.68 20.62
CA THR A 252 -0.03 -2.19 20.81
C THR A 252 0.97 -1.43 19.94
N SER A 253 0.67 -1.21 18.66
CA SER A 253 1.56 -0.47 17.75
C SER A 253 1.69 1.01 18.11
N GLU A 254 0.60 1.66 18.51
CA GLU A 254 0.59 3.08 18.89
C GLU A 254 1.31 3.32 20.22
N VAL A 255 1.07 2.47 21.23
CA VAL A 255 1.78 2.54 22.52
C VAL A 255 3.26 2.24 22.33
N ALA A 256 3.62 1.22 21.55
CA ALA A 256 5.03 0.91 21.26
C ALA A 256 5.75 2.10 20.59
N ARG A 257 5.06 2.80 19.68
CA ARG A 257 5.58 4.03 19.08
C ARG A 257 5.78 5.12 20.12
N VAL A 258 4.78 5.38 20.97
CA VAL A 258 4.89 6.41 22.01
C VAL A 258 6.02 6.08 22.99
N VAL A 259 6.19 4.81 23.37
CA VAL A 259 7.32 4.36 24.22
C VAL A 259 8.66 4.59 23.52
N SER A 260 8.78 4.27 22.24
CA SER A 260 9.98 4.59 21.46
C SER A 260 10.25 6.10 21.40
N ASP A 261 9.22 6.92 21.19
CA ASP A 261 9.32 8.38 21.16
C ASP A 261 9.76 8.94 22.53
N ILE A 262 9.28 8.37 23.64
CA ILE A 262 9.72 8.70 25.01
C ILE A 262 11.23 8.45 25.15
N GLY A 263 11.73 7.29 24.71
CA GLY A 263 13.15 6.95 24.79
C GLY A 263 14.04 7.87 23.94
N ALA A 264 13.62 8.16 22.71
CA ALA A 264 14.31 9.09 21.82
C ALA A 264 14.32 10.52 22.38
N TYR A 265 13.19 10.98 22.91
CA TYR A 265 13.05 12.31 23.50
C TYR A 265 13.87 12.45 24.79
N ALA A 266 13.85 11.44 25.67
CA ALA A 266 14.68 11.41 26.88
C ALA A 266 16.18 11.45 26.55
N THR A 267 16.61 10.71 25.52
CA THR A 267 18.01 10.73 25.06
C THR A 267 18.40 12.10 24.51
N LYS A 268 17.51 12.76 23.75
CA LYS A 268 17.73 14.12 23.24
C LYS A 268 17.83 15.13 24.39
N ARG A 269 16.89 15.09 25.35
CA ARG A 269 16.90 15.95 26.53
C ARG A 269 18.14 15.74 27.40
N ARG A 270 18.63 14.52 27.53
CA ARG A 270 19.89 14.24 28.22
C ARG A 270 21.06 15.01 27.61
N ILE A 271 21.16 15.06 26.28
CA ILE A 271 22.23 15.78 25.59
C ILE A 271 22.10 17.30 25.77
N GLU A 272 20.86 17.83 25.74
CA GLU A 272 20.58 19.25 25.99
C GLU A 272 20.91 19.65 27.43
N GLU A 273 20.35 18.94 28.41
CA GLU A 273 20.58 19.22 29.85
C GLU A 273 22.04 19.01 30.25
N ALA A 274 22.74 18.02 29.66
CA ALA A 274 24.18 17.85 29.85
C ALA A 274 24.97 19.04 29.28
N ARG A 275 24.59 19.57 28.11
CA ARG A 275 25.22 20.77 27.53
C ARG A 275 24.98 21.99 28.41
N ASP A 276 23.75 22.17 28.89
CA ASP A 276 23.34 23.30 29.72
C ASP A 276 24.05 23.26 31.08
N LEU A 277 24.24 22.07 31.67
CA LEU A 277 25.01 21.89 32.90
C LEU A 277 26.40 22.54 32.80
N PHE A 278 27.14 22.28 31.73
CA PHE A 278 28.49 22.82 31.53
C PHE A 278 28.52 24.33 31.28
N GLN A 279 27.37 24.94 30.93
CA GLN A 279 27.24 26.39 30.77
C GLN A 279 26.77 27.08 32.05
N THR A 280 26.30 26.34 33.06
CA THR A 280 25.85 26.95 34.31
C THR A 280 27.00 27.65 35.05
N PRO A 281 26.77 28.83 35.63
CA PRO A 281 27.82 29.56 36.37
C PRO A 281 28.35 28.77 37.57
N ALA A 282 27.52 27.91 38.16
CA ALA A 282 27.92 27.00 39.24
C ALA A 282 28.96 25.97 38.79
N TRP A 283 28.80 25.39 37.59
CA TRP A 283 29.76 24.43 37.05
C TRP A 283 31.05 25.11 36.58
N VAL A 284 30.94 26.26 35.90
CA VAL A 284 32.11 27.05 35.47
C VAL A 284 32.95 27.48 36.67
N GLY A 285 32.31 27.87 37.78
CA GLY A 285 33.00 28.16 39.04
C GLY A 285 33.74 26.94 39.59
N TYR A 286 33.10 25.76 39.60
CA TYR A 286 33.75 24.53 40.03
C TYR A 286 34.93 24.14 39.12
N GLU A 287 34.78 24.29 37.81
CA GLU A 287 35.85 24.02 36.85
C GLU A 287 37.08 24.91 37.11
N SER A 288 36.87 26.16 37.51
CA SER A 288 37.97 27.05 37.92
C SER A 288 38.69 26.57 39.19
N GLU A 289 37.98 25.96 40.15
CA GLU A 289 38.60 25.36 41.34
C GLU A 289 39.43 24.12 40.98
N LEU A 290 38.93 23.28 40.07
CA LEU A 290 39.67 22.12 39.55
C LEU A 290 40.96 22.54 38.83
N ASP A 291 40.91 23.63 38.05
CA ASP A 291 42.09 24.18 37.38
C ASP A 291 43.11 24.71 38.39
N LYS A 292 42.68 25.36 39.49
CA LYS A 292 43.59 25.81 40.58
C LYS A 292 44.32 24.63 41.23
N VAL A 293 43.64 23.50 41.45
CA VAL A 293 44.27 22.28 41.97
C VAL A 293 45.28 21.71 40.98
N ALA A 294 44.92 21.66 39.70
CA ALA A 294 45.80 21.17 38.65
C ALA A 294 47.07 22.05 38.49
N THR A 295 46.95 23.38 38.62
CA THR A 295 48.11 24.29 38.61
C THR A 295 48.96 24.11 39.86
N LEU A 296 48.36 24.03 41.04
CA LEU A 296 49.07 23.82 42.30
C LEU A 296 49.93 22.54 42.28
N ALA A 297 49.36 21.45 41.76
CA ALA A 297 50.07 20.17 41.66
C ALA A 297 51.20 20.18 40.62
N ARG A 298 51.17 21.09 39.63
CA ARG A 298 52.24 21.27 38.63
C ARG A 298 53.40 22.12 39.13
N GLU A 299 53.17 23.03 40.07
CA GLU A 299 54.18 24.01 40.52
C GLU A 299 55.28 23.42 41.43
N ALA A 300 55.06 22.28 42.09
CA ALA A 300 56.05 21.69 43.00
C ALA A 300 56.03 20.15 43.09
N PRO A 301 56.25 19.42 41.97
CA PRO A 301 56.23 17.96 41.96
C PRO A 301 57.31 17.33 42.85
N ASP A 302 58.50 17.93 42.92
CA ASP A 302 59.65 17.32 43.63
C ASP A 302 59.55 17.44 45.15
N LYS A 303 58.95 18.52 45.66
CA LYS A 303 58.74 18.71 47.10
C LYS A 303 57.66 17.78 47.65
N ILE A 304 56.61 17.54 46.87
CA ILE A 304 55.55 16.59 47.21
C ILE A 304 56.10 15.15 47.17
N ARG A 305 56.89 14.81 46.15
CA ARG A 305 57.53 13.48 46.03
C ARG A 305 58.44 13.17 47.21
N GLN A 306 59.32 14.09 47.61
CA GLN A 306 60.25 13.87 48.73
C GLN A 306 59.52 13.57 50.05
N GLN A 307 58.44 14.30 50.33
CA GLN A 307 57.66 14.12 51.55
C GLN A 307 56.81 12.83 51.53
N ILE A 308 56.28 12.43 50.37
CA ILE A 308 55.52 11.18 50.22
C ILE A 308 56.45 9.96 50.32
N THR A 309 57.66 10.04 49.76
CA THR A 309 58.62 8.93 49.82
C THR A 309 59.08 8.63 51.24
N SER A 310 59.30 9.64 52.08
CA SER A 310 59.71 9.43 53.47
C SER A 310 58.60 8.80 54.32
N GLU A 311 57.34 9.21 54.13
CA GLU A 311 56.18 8.61 54.82
C GLU A 311 55.97 7.13 54.40
N LEU A 312 56.14 6.81 53.11
CA LEU A 312 55.99 5.44 52.59
C LEU A 312 57.05 4.48 53.13
N GLU A 313 58.30 4.92 53.27
CA GLU A 313 59.38 4.10 53.85
C GLU A 313 59.11 3.77 55.32
N GLU A 314 58.65 4.75 56.11
CA GLU A 314 58.32 4.55 57.52
C GLU A 314 57.13 3.57 57.69
N GLN A 315 56.11 3.67 56.84
CA GLN A 315 54.96 2.76 56.88
C GLN A 315 55.30 1.34 56.42
N LYS A 316 56.08 1.18 55.34
CA LYS A 316 56.54 -0.15 54.89
C LYS A 316 57.32 -0.87 55.99
N SER A 317 58.16 -0.13 56.73
CA SER A 317 58.90 -0.71 57.86
C SER A 317 58.00 -1.19 59.01
N ARG A 318 56.86 -0.52 59.25
CA ARG A 318 55.86 -0.93 60.25
C ARG A 318 55.09 -2.17 59.81
N ILE A 319 54.65 -2.22 58.55
CA ILE A 319 53.93 -3.39 58.00
C ILE A 319 54.83 -4.62 58.03
N ALA A 320 56.11 -4.50 57.62
CA ALA A 320 57.05 -5.61 57.65
C ALA A 320 57.22 -6.21 59.06
N LYS A 321 57.30 -5.37 60.10
CA LYS A 321 57.37 -5.83 61.50
C LYS A 321 56.10 -6.56 61.95
N LEU A 322 54.93 -6.07 61.55
CA LEU A 322 53.66 -6.73 61.88
C LEU A 322 53.50 -8.06 61.11
N GLU A 323 53.97 -8.12 59.87
CA GLU A 323 53.98 -9.36 59.07
C GLU A 323 54.92 -10.41 59.66
N GLU A 324 56.09 -10.00 60.18
CA GLU A 324 57.00 -10.87 60.93
C GLU A 324 56.37 -11.41 62.22
N GLN A 325 55.68 -10.55 62.99
CA GLN A 325 54.96 -10.97 64.21
C GLN A 325 53.83 -11.96 63.88
N ARG A 326 53.06 -11.70 62.83
CA ARG A 326 52.01 -12.61 62.35
C ARG A 326 52.60 -13.95 61.91
N ALA A 327 53.66 -13.94 61.10
CA ALA A 327 54.31 -15.15 60.61
C ALA A 327 54.84 -16.01 61.77
N THR A 328 55.43 -15.37 62.78
CA THR A 328 55.93 -16.03 63.99
C THR A 328 54.78 -16.65 64.81
N ALA A 329 53.70 -15.91 65.04
CA ALA A 329 52.53 -16.41 65.77
C ALA A 329 51.84 -17.57 65.02
N THR A 330 51.71 -17.47 63.70
CA THR A 330 51.09 -18.50 62.85
C THR A 330 51.94 -19.77 62.78
N GLY A 331 53.27 -19.62 62.69
CA GLY A 331 54.21 -20.75 62.79
C GLY A 331 54.12 -21.47 64.13
N GLY A 332 53.99 -20.71 65.23
CA GLY A 332 53.76 -21.25 66.57
C GLY A 332 52.44 -22.04 66.69
N GLN A 333 51.36 -21.55 66.07
CA GLN A 333 50.08 -22.26 66.03
C GLN A 333 50.17 -23.61 65.33
N ALA A 334 50.83 -23.67 64.16
CA ALA A 334 50.97 -24.90 63.39
C ALA A 334 51.71 -25.99 64.20
N GLY A 335 52.76 -25.59 64.93
CA GLY A 335 53.50 -26.50 65.83
C GLY A 335 52.64 -27.05 66.97
N LEU A 336 51.87 -26.18 67.64
CA LEU A 336 50.99 -26.58 68.74
C LEU A 336 49.78 -27.41 68.26
N GLN A 337 49.22 -27.13 67.08
CA GLN A 337 48.16 -27.92 66.48
C GLN A 337 48.62 -29.34 66.15
N SER A 338 49.83 -29.51 65.61
CA SER A 338 50.44 -30.82 65.37
C SER A 338 50.60 -31.62 66.67
N ARG A 339 51.09 -30.97 67.74
CA ARG A 339 51.19 -31.60 69.06
C ARG A 339 49.83 -31.99 69.65
N LYS A 340 48.79 -31.15 69.47
CA LYS A 340 47.42 -31.47 69.88
C LYS A 340 46.87 -32.69 69.15
N GLN A 341 47.14 -32.82 67.84
CA GLN A 341 46.73 -34.00 67.07
C GLN A 341 47.39 -35.28 67.61
N GLN A 342 48.69 -35.24 67.88
CA GLN A 342 49.42 -36.38 68.48
C GLN A 342 48.83 -36.80 69.84
N LEU A 343 48.55 -35.83 70.71
CA LEU A 343 47.94 -36.08 72.02
C LEU A 343 46.50 -36.60 71.91
N THR A 344 45.74 -36.14 70.92
CA THR A 344 44.37 -36.60 70.66
C THR A 344 44.36 -38.06 70.19
N GLU A 345 45.30 -38.43 69.32
CA GLU A 345 45.48 -39.81 68.88
C GLU A 345 45.87 -40.72 70.06
N GLU A 346 46.82 -40.30 70.89
CA GLU A 346 47.20 -41.02 72.11
C GLU A 346 46.02 -41.18 73.09
N TYR A 347 45.24 -40.12 73.30
CA TYR A 347 44.03 -40.15 74.14
C TYR A 347 43.01 -41.16 73.59
N SER A 348 42.74 -41.14 72.29
CA SER A 348 41.77 -42.05 71.67
C SER A 348 42.19 -43.53 71.81
N ARG A 349 43.49 -43.80 71.65
CA ARG A 349 44.08 -45.13 71.84
C ARG A 349 43.91 -45.61 73.28
N LEU A 350 44.26 -44.78 74.26
CA LEU A 350 44.13 -45.13 75.68
C LEU A 350 42.67 -45.24 76.14
N GLN A 351 41.79 -44.42 75.58
CA GLN A 351 40.35 -44.50 75.86
C GLN A 351 39.75 -45.80 75.32
N ALA A 352 40.22 -46.30 74.16
CA ALA A 352 39.82 -47.59 73.62
C ALA A 352 40.40 -48.79 74.42
N GLU A 353 41.60 -48.66 74.97
CA GLU A 353 42.24 -49.70 75.80
C GLU A 353 41.65 -49.80 77.22
N ARG A 354 41.16 -48.69 77.77
CA ARG A 354 40.56 -48.62 79.11
C ARG A 354 39.45 -49.65 79.38
N PRO A 355 38.40 -49.82 78.55
CA PRO A 355 37.33 -50.78 78.82
C PRO A 355 37.82 -52.23 78.85
N GLU A 356 38.80 -52.59 78.03
CA GLU A 356 39.39 -53.93 78.04
C GLU A 356 40.17 -54.19 79.34
N ALA A 357 41.01 -53.24 79.75
CA ALA A 357 41.72 -53.30 81.03
C ALA A 357 40.75 -53.31 82.23
N ALA A 358 39.67 -52.53 82.18
CA ALA A 358 38.64 -52.48 83.21
C ALA A 358 37.83 -53.79 83.27
N ALA A 359 37.50 -54.40 82.13
CA ALA A 359 36.85 -55.70 82.07
C ALA A 359 37.74 -56.80 82.68
N ALA A 360 39.04 -56.80 82.36
CA ALA A 360 40.00 -57.71 82.98
C ALA A 360 40.08 -57.54 84.51
N ALA A 361 40.15 -56.30 85.00
CA ALA A 361 40.13 -56.02 86.44
C ALA A 361 38.81 -56.44 87.10
N ASN A 362 37.66 -56.18 86.47
CA ASN A 362 36.35 -56.58 87.01
C ASN A 362 36.17 -58.11 87.04
N SER A 363 36.68 -58.84 86.05
CA SER A 363 36.65 -60.30 86.04
C SER A 363 37.41 -60.88 87.25
N GLN A 364 38.60 -60.35 87.56
CA GLN A 364 39.37 -60.76 88.73
C GLN A 364 38.71 -60.32 90.05
N LYS A 365 38.02 -59.17 90.09
CA LYS A 365 37.23 -58.75 91.27
C LYS A 365 36.11 -59.74 91.58
N ILE A 366 35.42 -60.25 90.55
CA ILE A 366 34.39 -61.27 90.73
C ILE A 366 35.00 -62.56 91.30
N VAL A 367 36.17 -62.98 90.80
CA VAL A 367 36.89 -64.14 91.35
C VAL A 367 37.28 -63.92 92.81
N VAL A 368 37.80 -62.74 93.16
CA VAL A 368 38.12 -62.39 94.55
C VAL A 368 36.87 -62.45 95.43
N ALA A 369 35.75 -61.83 95.00
CA ALA A 369 34.50 -61.83 95.74
C ALA A 369 33.92 -63.24 95.94
N GLU A 370 34.03 -64.11 94.93
CA GLU A 370 33.61 -65.51 95.01
C GLU A 370 34.49 -66.31 95.99
N VAL A 371 35.81 -66.10 95.99
CA VAL A 371 36.73 -66.73 96.95
C VAL A 371 36.48 -66.19 98.38
N GLU A 372 36.20 -64.89 98.53
CA GLU A 372 35.80 -64.29 99.82
C GLU A 372 34.52 -64.94 100.36
N LYS A 373 33.51 -65.11 99.51
CA LYS A 373 32.27 -65.80 99.88
C LYS A 373 32.53 -67.25 100.32
N ARG A 374 33.36 -68.01 99.58
CA ARG A 374 33.75 -69.37 99.98
C ARG A 374 34.51 -69.38 101.31
N LEU A 375 35.37 -68.38 101.54
CA LEU A 375 36.08 -68.25 102.80
C LEU A 375 35.11 -68.02 103.96
N ASP A 376 34.10 -67.17 103.78
CA ASP A 376 33.07 -66.92 104.79
C ASP A 376 32.18 -68.15 105.04
N GLU A 377 31.83 -68.90 103.99
CA GLU A 377 31.16 -70.21 104.12
C GLU A 377 32.01 -71.24 104.90
N GLN A 378 33.34 -71.25 104.73
CA GLN A 378 34.21 -72.15 105.50
C GLN A 378 34.42 -71.64 106.94
N ARG A 379 34.55 -70.34 107.14
CA ARG A 379 34.64 -69.72 108.48
C ARG A 379 33.39 -70.00 109.30
N THR A 380 32.21 -69.90 108.68
CA THR A 380 30.94 -70.25 109.33
C THR A 380 30.89 -71.73 109.72
N LYS A 381 31.38 -72.66 108.87
CA LYS A 381 31.54 -74.08 109.24
C LYS A 381 32.51 -74.31 110.41
N VAL A 382 33.66 -73.63 110.41
CA VAL A 382 34.63 -73.70 111.52
C VAL A 382 34.00 -73.22 112.84
N LEU A 383 33.23 -72.12 112.80
CA LEU A 383 32.51 -71.59 113.96
C LEU A 383 31.34 -72.49 114.38
N ALA A 384 30.65 -73.14 113.43
CA ALA A 384 29.57 -74.06 113.69
C ALA A 384 30.06 -75.35 114.37
N GLU A 385 31.18 -75.93 113.93
CA GLU A 385 31.83 -77.08 114.57
C GLU A 385 32.39 -76.73 115.96
N GLU A 386 32.97 -75.52 116.14
CA GLU A 386 33.42 -75.06 117.46
C GLU A 386 32.26 -74.99 118.47
N LYS A 387 31.05 -74.66 117.99
CA LYS A 387 29.81 -74.61 118.79
C LYS A 387 29.00 -75.91 118.81
N GLY A 388 29.41 -76.94 118.06
CA GLY A 388 28.76 -78.27 117.99
C GLY A 388 27.43 -78.34 117.24
N VAL A 389 27.15 -77.41 116.31
CA VAL A 389 25.80 -77.22 115.72
C VAL A 389 25.56 -78.02 114.42
N GLU A 390 26.59 -78.56 113.75
CA GLU A 390 26.47 -79.44 112.57
C GLU A 390 27.63 -80.45 112.54
N GLY A 391 27.52 -81.51 111.70
CA GLY A 391 28.59 -82.49 111.42
C GLY A 391 28.85 -83.52 112.52
N SER A 392 29.60 -83.15 113.57
CA SER A 392 29.99 -84.07 114.66
C SER A 392 29.03 -84.06 115.86
N GLY A 393 28.20 -83.02 115.98
CA GLY A 393 27.22 -82.83 117.07
C GLY A 393 27.84 -82.68 118.46
N LYS A 394 29.17 -82.47 118.56
CA LYS A 394 29.91 -82.34 119.82
C LYS A 394 30.63 -81.00 119.89
N ILE A 395 30.53 -80.34 121.04
CA ILE A 395 31.21 -79.07 121.32
C ILE A 395 32.71 -79.35 121.56
N GLY A 396 33.59 -78.76 120.73
CA GLY A 396 35.04 -78.81 120.93
C GLY A 396 35.88 -78.90 119.65
N ARG A 397 37.20 -78.68 119.77
CA ARG A 397 38.15 -78.63 118.64
C ARG A 397 38.66 -80.01 118.23
N GLY A 398 37.75 -80.85 117.72
CA GLY A 398 38.01 -82.22 117.27
C GLY A 398 38.67 -82.34 115.89
N GLN A 399 38.73 -83.56 115.34
CA GLN A 399 39.32 -83.87 114.03
C GLN A 399 38.60 -83.12 112.88
N PHE A 400 37.27 -83.03 112.91
CA PHE A 400 36.47 -82.31 111.92
C PHE A 400 36.73 -80.80 111.93
N TRP A 401 36.88 -80.19 113.13
CA TRP A 401 37.27 -78.78 113.25
C TRP A 401 38.65 -78.50 112.65
N ARG A 402 39.64 -79.37 112.88
CA ARG A 402 40.99 -79.22 112.28
C ARG A 402 40.94 -79.34 110.77
N ALA A 403 40.12 -80.24 110.23
CA ALA A 403 39.93 -80.39 108.79
C ALA A 403 39.26 -79.14 108.18
N ALA A 404 38.17 -78.64 108.76
CA ALA A 404 37.50 -77.42 108.31
C ALA A 404 38.41 -76.18 108.43
N LYS A 405 39.20 -76.09 109.50
CA LYS A 405 40.17 -74.99 109.69
C LYS A 405 41.32 -75.06 108.67
N ALA A 406 41.87 -76.25 108.42
CA ALA A 406 42.90 -76.43 107.38
C ALA A 406 42.35 -76.06 106.00
N GLU A 407 41.08 -76.38 105.71
CA GLU A 407 40.43 -75.99 104.46
C GLU A 407 40.19 -74.47 104.39
N ALA A 408 39.81 -73.82 105.49
CA ALA A 408 39.71 -72.36 105.57
C ALA A 408 41.07 -71.65 105.38
N GLU A 409 42.16 -72.21 105.90
CA GLU A 409 43.52 -71.69 105.69
C GLU A 409 43.94 -71.82 104.21
N LYS A 410 43.59 -72.92 103.52
CA LYS A 410 43.80 -73.06 102.07
C LYS A 410 43.04 -72.00 101.28
N VAL A 411 41.75 -71.80 101.57
CA VAL A 411 40.94 -70.77 100.90
C VAL A 411 41.45 -69.36 101.22
N THR A 412 42.03 -69.13 102.40
CA THR A 412 42.68 -67.85 102.75
C THR A 412 43.93 -67.61 101.90
N ALA A 413 44.75 -68.64 101.64
CA ALA A 413 45.89 -68.55 100.74
C ALA A 413 45.45 -68.32 99.29
N GLU A 414 44.39 -68.99 98.84
CA GLU A 414 43.77 -68.76 97.52
C GLU A 414 43.28 -67.32 97.37
N LEU A 415 42.68 -66.74 98.43
CA LEU A 415 42.25 -65.35 98.43
C LEU A 415 43.44 -64.39 98.27
N GLN A 416 44.56 -64.66 98.94
CA GLN A 416 45.76 -63.84 98.82
C GLN A 416 46.33 -63.89 97.39
N ILE A 417 46.36 -65.06 96.76
CA ILE A 417 46.76 -65.22 95.36
C ILE A 417 45.78 -64.49 94.43
N ALA A 418 44.48 -64.58 94.67
CA ALA A 418 43.46 -63.88 93.88
C ALA A 418 43.58 -62.35 94.01
N LYS A 419 43.90 -61.83 95.20
CA LYS A 419 44.18 -60.40 95.43
C LYS A 419 45.44 -59.94 94.72
N GLU A 420 46.52 -60.73 94.73
CA GLU A 420 47.76 -60.40 94.02
C GLU A 420 47.54 -60.38 92.49
N ARG A 421 46.75 -61.34 91.98
CA ARG A 421 46.36 -61.39 90.56
C ARG A 421 45.45 -60.24 90.14
N LEU A 422 44.64 -59.72 91.07
CA LEU A 422 43.78 -58.56 90.83
C LEU A 422 44.57 -57.24 90.79
N LYS A 423 45.66 -57.14 91.55
CA LYS A 423 46.47 -55.93 91.64
C LYS A 423 47.03 -55.47 90.30
N SER A 424 47.61 -56.39 89.51
CA SER A 424 48.21 -56.05 88.21
C SER A 424 47.23 -55.45 87.19
N PRO A 425 46.03 -56.03 86.95
CA PRO A 425 44.99 -55.40 86.13
C PRO A 425 44.48 -54.07 86.70
N GLN A 426 44.38 -53.93 88.03
CA GLN A 426 43.97 -52.67 88.66
C GLN A 426 45.00 -51.56 88.44
N ASP A 427 46.28 -51.84 88.65
CA ASP A 427 47.39 -50.90 88.43
C ASP A 427 47.43 -50.44 86.96
N ARG A 428 47.13 -51.34 86.01
CA ARG A 428 47.02 -51.00 84.58
C ARG A 428 45.89 -50.00 84.31
N VAL A 429 44.72 -50.19 84.90
CA VAL A 429 43.60 -49.23 84.78
C VAL A 429 43.97 -47.89 85.40
N GLU A 430 44.58 -47.88 86.58
CA GLU A 430 45.00 -46.65 87.24
C GLU A 430 46.07 -45.89 86.43
N THR A 431 47.01 -46.62 85.83
CA THR A 431 48.05 -46.03 84.97
C THR A 431 47.45 -45.39 83.71
N ILE A 432 46.50 -46.08 83.06
CA ILE A 432 45.77 -45.56 81.90
C ILE A 432 44.98 -44.31 82.31
N ASP A 433 44.27 -44.34 83.45
CA ASP A 433 43.47 -43.20 83.92
C ASP A 433 44.35 -41.98 84.27
N LYS A 434 45.51 -42.18 84.89
CA LYS A 434 46.49 -41.10 85.15
C LYS A 434 47.02 -40.49 83.85
N ARG A 435 47.38 -41.31 82.86
CA ARG A 435 47.88 -40.83 81.57
C ARG A 435 46.80 -40.08 80.79
N ILE A 436 45.57 -40.57 80.80
CA ILE A 436 44.41 -39.87 80.24
C ILE A 436 44.22 -38.50 80.91
N ALA A 437 44.28 -38.43 82.23
CA ALA A 437 44.14 -37.17 82.97
C ALA A 437 45.27 -36.19 82.63
N GLN A 438 46.52 -36.68 82.52
CA GLN A 438 47.67 -35.86 82.10
C GLN A 438 47.50 -35.33 80.67
N ILE A 439 47.12 -36.18 79.71
CA ILE A 439 46.91 -35.76 78.32
C ILE A 439 45.81 -34.71 78.22
N LYS A 440 44.71 -34.86 78.97
CA LYS A 440 43.63 -33.86 79.02
C LYS A 440 44.13 -32.50 79.54
N ALA A 441 44.99 -32.50 80.56
CA ALA A 441 45.59 -31.28 81.07
C ALA A 441 46.54 -30.63 80.05
N GLU A 442 47.39 -31.41 79.38
CA GLU A 442 48.29 -30.92 78.32
C GLU A 442 47.50 -30.36 77.13
N MET A 443 46.42 -31.02 76.71
CA MET A 443 45.53 -30.52 75.66
C MET A 443 44.87 -29.18 76.05
N ALA A 444 44.38 -29.06 77.28
CA ALA A 444 43.78 -27.82 77.77
C ALA A 444 44.79 -26.66 77.83
N GLN A 445 46.05 -26.93 78.20
CA GLN A 445 47.12 -25.93 78.16
C GLN A 445 47.44 -25.51 76.72
N ILE A 446 47.58 -26.47 75.80
CA ILE A 446 47.81 -26.19 74.38
C ILE A 446 46.67 -25.35 73.80
N ASP A 447 45.42 -25.60 74.21
CA ASP A 447 44.28 -24.79 73.78
C ASP A 447 44.32 -23.35 74.30
N GLY A 448 44.80 -23.15 75.53
CA GLY A 448 45.07 -21.81 76.07
C GLY A 448 46.16 -21.07 75.30
N ASP A 449 47.28 -21.75 75.00
CA ASP A 449 48.39 -21.18 74.23
C ASP A 449 48.00 -20.89 72.77
N LEU A 450 47.21 -21.78 72.15
CA LEU A 450 46.65 -21.56 70.82
C LEU A 450 45.69 -20.36 70.80
N ALA A 451 44.85 -20.19 71.81
CA ALA A 451 43.98 -19.02 71.91
C ALA A 451 44.77 -17.72 72.04
N LYS A 452 45.87 -17.73 72.80
CA LYS A 452 46.76 -16.57 72.92
C LYS A 452 47.46 -16.23 71.60
N LEU A 453 48.10 -17.21 70.96
CA LEU A 453 48.78 -17.00 69.67
C LEU A 453 47.78 -16.63 68.56
N ARG A 454 46.53 -17.10 68.65
CA ARG A 454 45.45 -16.70 67.75
C ARG A 454 45.03 -15.26 67.99
N GLY A 455 44.88 -14.84 69.25
CA GLY A 455 44.65 -13.44 69.59
C GLY A 455 45.76 -12.52 69.10
N GLU A 456 47.03 -12.90 69.25
CA GLU A 456 48.18 -12.15 68.75
C GLU A 456 48.20 -12.08 67.21
N ALA A 457 47.96 -13.21 66.53
CA ALA A 457 47.89 -13.26 65.07
C ALA A 457 46.70 -12.47 64.50
N ASP A 458 45.54 -12.54 65.13
CA ASP A 458 44.33 -11.82 64.72
C ASP A 458 44.49 -10.32 64.99
N THR A 459 45.09 -9.92 66.11
CA THR A 459 45.41 -8.51 66.39
C THR A 459 46.43 -7.97 65.40
N ALA A 460 47.51 -8.71 65.12
CA ALA A 460 48.48 -8.33 64.10
C ALA A 460 47.84 -8.27 62.71
N SER A 461 46.95 -9.20 62.37
CA SER A 461 46.20 -9.17 61.11
C SER A 461 45.30 -7.93 61.03
N GLN A 462 44.52 -7.62 62.07
CA GLN A 462 43.70 -6.42 62.09
C GLN A 462 44.54 -5.14 61.99
N MET A 463 45.70 -5.08 62.65
CA MET A 463 46.61 -3.94 62.52
C MET A 463 47.24 -3.84 61.13
N ILE A 464 47.59 -4.97 60.50
CA ILE A 464 48.04 -5.03 59.11
C ILE A 464 46.92 -4.59 58.18
N ASP A 465 45.70 -5.04 58.41
CA ASP A 465 44.53 -4.71 57.60
C ASP A 465 44.15 -3.25 57.77
N VAL A 466 44.25 -2.67 58.97
CA VAL A 466 44.11 -1.22 59.20
C VAL A 466 45.24 -0.43 58.52
N ALA A 467 46.48 -0.89 58.59
CA ALA A 467 47.61 -0.24 57.90
C ALA A 467 47.54 -0.38 56.37
N LYS A 468 47.03 -1.50 55.85
CA LYS A 468 46.80 -1.75 54.42
C LYS A 468 45.53 -1.06 53.91
N SER A 469 44.50 -0.96 54.73
CA SER A 469 43.27 -0.23 54.37
C SER A 469 43.44 1.27 54.46
N ALA A 470 44.29 1.80 55.36
CA ALA A 470 44.76 3.17 55.27
C ALA A 470 45.42 3.46 53.91
N ASN A 471 46.16 2.48 53.35
CA ASN A 471 46.67 2.50 51.98
C ASN A 471 45.62 2.19 50.89
N ALA A 472 44.42 1.69 51.23
CA ALA A 472 43.37 1.33 50.26
C ALA A 472 42.28 2.41 50.14
N THR A 473 42.04 3.20 51.19
CA THR A 473 41.21 4.42 51.12
C THR A 473 41.89 5.58 50.41
N ASP A 474 43.22 5.60 50.42
CA ASP A 474 43.99 6.41 49.48
C ASP A 474 44.23 5.58 48.21
N ASN A 475 43.52 5.90 47.12
CA ASN A 475 43.87 5.45 45.75
C ASN A 475 45.22 6.04 45.27
N ALA A 476 46.21 6.06 46.17
CA ALA A 476 47.54 6.60 46.03
C ALA A 476 48.59 5.49 45.94
N GLU A 477 48.22 4.28 45.51
CA GLU A 477 49.20 3.37 44.91
C GLU A 477 49.79 4.08 43.68
N ARG A 478 50.95 4.73 43.91
CA ARG A 478 51.64 5.65 43.01
C ARG A 478 50.90 6.98 42.80
N PHE A 479 50.59 7.72 43.87
CA PHE A 479 50.30 9.15 43.73
C PHE A 479 51.60 9.90 43.37
N ASP A 480 51.96 9.79 42.10
CA ASP A 480 52.84 10.73 41.44
C ASP A 480 52.00 11.99 41.17
N PRO A 481 52.39 13.19 41.65
CA PRO A 481 51.64 14.42 41.43
C PRO A 481 51.27 14.64 39.96
N SER A 482 52.17 14.27 39.03
CA SER A 482 51.89 14.27 37.59
C SER A 482 50.82 13.26 37.15
N ALA A 483 50.82 12.06 37.73
CA ALA A 483 49.79 11.05 37.47
C ALA A 483 48.44 11.43 38.08
N GLY A 484 48.44 12.10 39.23
CA GLY A 484 47.24 12.64 39.90
C GLY A 484 46.55 13.70 39.06
N VAL A 485 47.31 14.65 38.49
CA VAL A 485 46.76 15.65 37.55
C VAL A 485 46.24 14.97 36.27
N ALA A 486 46.98 14.00 35.71
CA ALA A 486 46.52 13.25 34.55
C ALA A 486 45.28 12.38 34.84
N ALA A 487 45.12 11.90 36.07
CA ALA A 487 43.92 11.18 36.51
C ALA A 487 42.73 12.13 36.64
N LEU A 488 42.93 13.33 37.20
CA LEU A 488 41.91 14.37 37.31
C LEU A 488 41.42 14.80 35.93
N GLU A 489 42.33 15.05 34.97
CA GLU A 489 41.97 15.39 33.59
C GLU A 489 41.19 14.25 32.89
N ARG A 490 41.58 12.99 33.10
CA ARG A 490 40.83 11.84 32.58
C ARG A 490 39.44 11.73 33.21
N ALA A 491 39.32 11.98 34.52
CA ALA A 491 38.03 11.99 35.20
C ALA A 491 37.13 13.14 34.73
N ARG A 492 37.70 14.33 34.48
CA ARG A 492 37.00 15.47 33.85
C ARG A 492 36.49 15.12 32.45
N GLN A 493 37.33 14.49 31.62
CA GLN A 493 36.93 14.04 30.29
C GLN A 493 35.84 12.97 30.35
N ALA A 494 35.97 11.99 31.24
CA ALA A 494 34.96 10.95 31.45
C ALA A 494 33.61 11.54 31.89
N PHE A 495 33.62 12.55 32.77
CA PHE A 495 32.41 13.26 33.18
C PHE A 495 31.79 14.08 32.04
N ARG A 496 32.61 14.71 31.18
CA ARG A 496 32.13 15.41 29.99
C ARG A 496 31.48 14.47 28.96
N GLN A 497 31.98 13.25 28.85
CA GLN A 497 31.39 12.21 27.99
C GLN A 497 30.10 11.64 28.58
N LYS A 498 30.10 11.36 29.90
CA LYS A 498 28.96 10.81 30.61
C LYS A 498 28.86 11.41 32.04
N PRO A 499 28.01 12.43 32.23
CA PRO A 499 27.88 13.10 33.52
C PRO A 499 27.05 12.23 34.49
N ASP A 500 27.73 11.41 35.28
CA ASP A 500 27.13 10.48 36.25
C ASP A 500 27.61 10.79 37.68
N ARG A 501 26.86 10.30 38.68
CA ARG A 501 27.24 10.48 40.10
C ARG A 501 28.59 9.87 40.45
N SER A 502 28.90 8.71 39.87
CA SER A 502 30.16 8.00 40.11
C SER A 502 31.36 8.73 39.53
N THR A 503 31.22 9.31 38.33
CA THR A 503 32.28 10.08 37.68
C THR A 503 32.51 11.42 38.40
N LEU A 504 31.45 12.09 38.88
CA LEU A 504 31.60 13.27 39.75
C LEU A 504 32.29 12.93 41.07
N ALA A 505 31.88 11.85 41.75
CA ALA A 505 32.51 11.42 43.00
C ALA A 505 34.01 11.10 42.80
N THR A 506 34.37 10.57 41.63
CA THR A 506 35.78 10.32 41.26
C THR A 506 36.55 11.63 41.10
N ILE A 507 35.98 12.64 40.43
CA ILE A 507 36.58 13.98 40.31
C ILE A 507 36.77 14.61 41.70
N GLN A 508 35.73 14.58 42.54
CA GLN A 508 35.78 15.12 43.90
C GLN A 508 36.84 14.42 44.76
N ALA A 509 36.92 13.09 44.68
CA ALA A 509 37.94 12.31 45.38
C ALA A 509 39.36 12.69 44.92
N GLN A 510 39.61 12.75 43.61
CA GLN A 510 40.92 13.11 43.06
C GLN A 510 41.31 14.56 43.36
N CYS A 511 40.35 15.51 43.30
CA CYS A 511 40.55 16.89 43.72
C CYS A 511 40.94 16.96 45.20
N SER A 512 40.19 16.28 46.07
CA SER A 512 40.45 16.28 47.51
C SER A 512 41.80 15.64 47.87
N ALA A 513 42.22 14.60 47.13
CA ALA A 513 43.53 13.97 47.30
C ALA A 513 44.68 14.92 46.91
N LEU A 514 44.54 15.64 45.79
CA LEU A 514 45.52 16.65 45.35
C LEU A 514 45.59 17.85 46.31
N ALA A 515 44.44 18.37 46.75
CA ALA A 515 44.39 19.45 47.74
C ALA A 515 44.97 18.99 49.11
N GLY A 516 44.63 17.77 49.55
CA GLY A 516 45.16 17.16 50.77
C GLY A 516 46.67 16.97 50.74
N ALA A 517 47.24 16.56 49.59
CA ALA A 517 48.69 16.48 49.41
C ALA A 517 49.35 17.87 49.47
N GLY A 518 48.71 18.90 48.91
CA GLY A 518 49.17 20.29 49.00
C GLY A 518 49.19 20.85 50.43
N LEU A 519 48.20 20.49 51.25
CA LEU A 519 48.13 20.91 52.67
C LEU A 519 49.29 20.37 53.53
N LYS A 520 49.86 19.23 53.16
CA LYS A 520 51.03 18.62 53.85
C LYS A 520 52.34 19.33 53.56
N VAL A 521 52.40 20.17 52.52
CA VAL A 521 53.59 20.92 52.14
C VAL A 521 53.46 22.35 52.66
N GLU A 522 54.32 22.76 53.60
CA GLU A 522 54.21 24.07 54.27
C GLU A 522 54.15 25.25 53.29
N SER A 523 54.87 25.17 52.16
CA SER A 523 54.87 26.24 51.15
C SER A 523 53.61 26.32 50.28
N LEU A 524 52.76 25.29 50.28
CA LEU A 524 51.55 25.21 49.45
C LEU A 524 50.26 25.22 50.29
N ARG A 525 50.38 25.19 51.63
CA ARG A 525 49.28 25.01 52.57
C ARG A 525 48.19 26.07 52.45
N GLU A 526 48.56 27.34 52.27
CA GLU A 526 47.60 28.45 52.15
C GLU A 526 46.84 28.40 50.81
N ALA A 527 47.54 28.09 49.71
CA ALA A 527 46.92 27.94 48.39
C ALA A 527 46.03 26.68 48.32
N ALA A 528 46.41 25.57 48.96
CA ALA A 528 45.63 24.34 49.02
C ALA A 528 44.36 24.49 49.88
N ALA A 529 44.41 25.27 50.96
CA ALA A 529 43.26 25.50 51.85
C ALA A 529 42.16 26.37 51.22
N ALA A 530 42.51 27.18 50.20
CA ALA A 530 41.58 28.08 49.52
C ALA A 530 40.72 27.39 48.44
N ILE A 531 40.98 26.12 48.12
CA ILE A 531 40.32 25.39 47.02
C ILE A 531 39.12 24.59 47.57
N ASP A 532 37.94 24.81 46.99
CA ASP A 532 36.75 24.00 47.27
C ASP A 532 36.58 22.87 46.25
N CYS A 533 36.87 21.63 46.68
CA CYS A 533 36.71 20.43 45.87
C CYS A 533 35.26 19.87 45.86
N ASN A 534 34.34 20.39 46.67
CA ASN A 534 32.95 19.94 46.75
C ASN A 534 31.95 21.11 46.85
N PRO A 535 31.81 21.93 45.80
CA PRO A 535 30.81 22.98 45.78
C PRO A 535 29.40 22.38 45.70
N LYS A 536 28.58 22.68 46.72
CA LYS A 536 27.17 22.28 46.78
C LYS A 536 26.38 22.73 45.55
N GLN A 537 26.65 23.93 45.06
CA GLN A 537 25.95 24.53 43.91
C GLN A 537 26.19 23.74 42.60
N ALA A 538 27.40 23.22 42.38
CA ALA A 538 27.69 22.41 41.20
C ALA A 538 27.04 21.02 41.29
N THR A 539 27.00 20.45 42.50
CA THR A 539 26.33 19.16 42.76
C THR A 539 24.81 19.29 42.56
N GLU A 540 24.21 20.39 43.01
CA GLU A 540 22.78 20.70 42.78
C GLU A 540 22.46 20.95 41.30
N ALA A 541 23.33 21.65 40.58
CA ALA A 541 23.17 21.84 39.14
C ALA A 541 23.24 20.50 38.38
N ALA A 542 24.15 19.61 38.76
CA ALA A 542 24.31 18.28 38.15
C ALA A 542 23.23 17.28 38.57
N ALA A 543 22.56 17.48 39.71
CA ALA A 543 21.52 16.59 40.22
C ALA A 543 20.36 16.38 39.23
N ARG A 544 20.01 17.41 38.44
CA ARG A 544 18.98 17.30 37.39
C ARG A 544 19.37 16.31 36.31
N VAL A 545 20.61 16.37 35.83
CA VAL A 545 21.14 15.44 34.83
C VAL A 545 21.24 14.03 35.39
N PHE A 546 21.63 13.89 36.67
CA PHE A 546 21.69 12.58 37.33
C PHE A 546 20.32 11.93 37.46
N ALA A 547 19.28 12.68 37.85
CA ALA A 547 17.92 12.15 37.92
C ALA A 547 17.41 11.68 36.54
N LEU A 548 17.76 12.41 35.47
CA LEU A 548 17.43 12.02 34.10
C LEU A 548 18.21 10.78 33.64
N ASN A 549 19.49 10.66 33.99
CA ASN A 549 20.29 9.47 33.68
C ASN A 549 19.79 8.21 34.42
N ASP A 550 19.44 8.35 35.70
CA ASP A 550 18.83 7.27 36.50
C ASP A 550 17.48 6.84 35.89
N GLY A 551 16.69 7.81 35.40
CA GLY A 551 15.44 7.55 34.68
C GLY A 551 15.65 6.82 33.35
N ILE A 552 16.60 7.26 32.53
CA ILE A 552 16.91 6.59 31.26
C ILE A 552 17.39 5.15 31.49
N ASP A 553 18.19 4.89 32.52
CA ASP A 553 18.62 3.53 32.88
C ASP A 553 17.42 2.66 33.30
N THR A 554 16.52 3.21 34.14
CA THR A 554 15.29 2.52 34.57
C THR A 554 14.35 2.24 33.39
N PHE A 555 14.16 3.22 32.50
CA PHE A 555 13.41 3.08 31.26
C PHE A 555 14.01 2.00 30.35
N SER A 556 15.34 1.99 30.18
CA SER A 556 16.00 0.99 29.34
C SER A 556 15.81 -0.44 29.84
N LYS A 557 15.72 -0.63 31.16
CA LYS A 557 15.52 -1.94 31.80
C LYS A 557 14.07 -2.42 31.78
N ASN A 558 13.10 -1.51 31.87
CA ASN A 558 11.70 -1.84 32.07
C ASN A 558 10.84 -1.67 30.81
N CYS A 559 11.27 -0.84 29.86
CA CYS A 559 10.43 -0.32 28.79
C CYS A 559 11.04 -0.42 27.39
N ALA A 560 12.37 -0.49 27.27
CA ALA A 560 13.03 -0.58 25.97
C ALA A 560 13.08 -2.04 25.50
N GLY A 561 12.50 -2.31 24.33
CA GLY A 561 12.45 -3.64 23.73
C GLY A 561 11.04 -4.22 23.69
N GLY A 562 10.70 -4.88 22.57
CA GLY A 562 9.35 -5.40 22.33
C GLY A 562 8.90 -6.49 23.30
N GLU A 563 9.81 -7.13 24.05
CA GLU A 563 9.48 -8.18 25.01
C GLU A 563 8.75 -7.68 26.27
N HIS A 564 8.92 -6.40 26.62
CA HIS A 564 8.33 -5.82 27.81
C HIS A 564 6.88 -5.35 27.61
N LEU A 565 6.37 -5.41 26.37
CA LEU A 565 4.99 -5.09 26.06
C LEU A 565 4.05 -6.17 26.65
N PRO A 566 3.05 -5.79 27.47
CA PRO A 566 2.12 -6.76 28.04
C PRO A 566 1.31 -7.46 26.93
N THR A 567 1.37 -8.79 26.91
CA THR A 567 0.67 -9.64 25.94
C THR A 567 -0.74 -10.06 26.40
N GLY A 568 -1.16 -9.65 27.60
CA GLY A 568 -2.47 -9.92 28.17
C GLY A 568 -2.97 -8.76 29.04
N GLY A 569 -4.29 -8.63 29.18
CA GLY A 569 -4.94 -7.53 29.91
C GLY A 569 -5.58 -6.45 29.03
N GLY A 570 -5.52 -6.61 27.71
CA GLY A 570 -6.11 -5.68 26.75
C GLY A 570 -5.45 -4.30 26.73
N THR A 571 -6.13 -3.34 26.11
CA THR A 571 -5.62 -1.99 25.84
C THR A 571 -5.32 -1.17 27.11
N ASP A 572 -6.02 -1.42 28.22
CA ASP A 572 -5.78 -0.71 29.48
C ASP A 572 -4.40 -1.02 30.07
N ALA A 573 -4.01 -2.31 30.04
CA ALA A 573 -2.68 -2.72 30.50
C ALA A 573 -1.55 -2.10 29.66
N LEU A 574 -1.77 -1.91 28.36
CA LEU A 574 -0.82 -1.25 27.45
C LEU A 574 -0.70 0.25 27.75
N LEU A 575 -1.81 0.94 28.01
CA LEU A 575 -1.78 2.35 28.38
C LEU A 575 -1.14 2.60 29.75
N ASP A 576 -1.43 1.75 30.72
CA ASP A 576 -0.79 1.82 32.04
C ASP A 576 0.71 1.50 31.96
N PHE A 577 1.11 0.58 31.07
CA PHE A 577 2.52 0.37 30.74
C PHE A 577 3.14 1.63 30.12
N GLY A 578 2.49 2.26 29.13
CA GLY A 578 2.97 3.51 28.54
C GLY A 578 3.12 4.66 29.56
N ARG A 579 2.16 4.79 30.50
CA ARG A 579 2.23 5.76 31.60
C ARG A 579 3.37 5.46 32.56
N LYS A 580 3.57 4.18 32.91
CA LYS A 580 4.69 3.74 33.74
C LYS A 580 6.02 4.03 33.06
N CYS A 581 6.14 3.78 31.76
CA CYS A 581 7.34 4.09 31.00
C CYS A 581 7.63 5.60 30.91
N LEU A 582 6.58 6.43 30.80
CA LEU A 582 6.73 7.88 30.87
C LEU A 582 7.18 8.36 32.25
N GLN A 583 6.76 7.69 33.33
CA GLN A 583 7.21 7.97 34.68
C GLN A 583 8.66 7.51 34.90
N ASP A 584 9.00 6.32 34.41
CA ASP A 584 10.33 5.71 34.55
C ASP A 584 11.38 6.48 33.73
N SER A 585 11.01 7.21 32.66
CA SER A 585 11.96 7.95 31.82
C SER A 585 12.61 9.17 32.48
N GLY A 586 12.17 9.58 33.68
CA GLY A 586 12.78 10.69 34.43
C GLY A 586 12.63 12.08 33.78
N LEU A 587 11.70 12.23 32.83
CA LEU A 587 11.44 13.49 32.14
C LEU A 587 10.75 14.51 33.07
N GLN A 588 11.04 15.79 32.90
CA GLN A 588 10.38 16.85 33.66
C GLN A 588 8.90 16.98 33.28
N SER A 589 8.06 17.42 34.23
CA SER A 589 6.61 17.52 34.06
C SER A 589 6.19 18.29 32.81
N LYS A 590 6.89 19.38 32.45
CA LYS A 590 6.61 20.18 31.25
C LYS A 590 6.75 19.38 29.94
N ASP A 591 7.72 18.48 29.88
CA ASP A 591 8.02 17.66 28.70
C ASP A 591 7.12 16.42 28.63
N THR A 592 6.65 15.93 29.77
CA THR A 592 5.71 14.81 29.84
C THR A 592 4.30 15.17 29.36
N VAL A 593 3.92 16.46 29.28
CA VAL A 593 2.56 16.88 28.90
C VAL A 593 2.21 16.44 27.48
N ALA A 594 3.11 16.63 26.52
CA ALA A 594 2.86 16.28 25.12
C ALA A 594 2.71 14.76 24.94
N LEU A 595 3.56 13.99 25.61
CA LEU A 595 3.57 12.52 25.57
C LEU A 595 2.37 11.92 26.33
N SER A 596 2.02 12.52 27.47
CA SER A 596 0.81 12.17 28.23
C SER A 596 -0.47 12.50 27.45
N ALA A 597 -0.49 13.62 26.73
CA ALA A 597 -1.60 13.97 25.83
C ALA A 597 -1.71 12.99 24.66
N ALA A 598 -0.59 12.49 24.13
CA ALA A 598 -0.60 11.44 23.12
C ALA A 598 -1.21 10.13 23.66
N LEU A 599 -0.79 9.67 24.86
CA LEU A 599 -1.38 8.51 25.53
C LEU A 599 -2.87 8.72 25.84
N SER A 600 -3.26 9.90 26.29
CA SER A 600 -4.65 10.25 26.59
C SER A 600 -5.52 10.32 25.33
N ARG A 601 -4.94 10.71 24.18
CA ARG A 601 -5.62 10.68 22.88
C ARG A 601 -5.89 9.25 22.42
N ILE A 602 -4.96 8.31 22.69
CA ILE A 602 -5.18 6.88 22.42
C ILE A 602 -6.31 6.34 23.29
N ASP A 603 -6.39 6.76 24.57
CA ASP A 603 -7.50 6.42 25.48
C ASP A 603 -8.85 6.98 25.01
N LEU A 604 -8.88 8.25 24.56
CA LEU A 604 -10.07 8.92 24.04
C LEU A 604 -10.56 8.36 22.70
N ASN A 605 -9.67 7.85 21.86
CA ASN A 605 -10.00 7.24 20.57
C ASN A 605 -10.42 5.77 20.70
N ARG A 606 -10.54 5.24 21.93
CA ARG A 606 -10.90 3.85 22.18
C ARG A 606 -12.39 3.58 21.87
N ASP A 607 -12.59 2.53 21.08
CA ASP A 607 -13.81 2.14 20.36
C ASP A 607 -14.98 1.64 21.26
N ASP A 608 -14.72 1.38 22.54
CA ASP A 608 -15.66 0.61 23.39
C ASP A 608 -16.80 1.47 23.99
N LYS A 609 -16.69 2.81 23.92
CA LYS A 609 -17.68 3.76 24.47
C LYS A 609 -18.11 4.85 23.50
N ALA A 610 -17.54 4.90 22.29
CA ALA A 610 -17.90 5.90 21.31
C ALA A 610 -19.23 5.53 20.63
N HIS A 611 -20.07 6.54 20.34
CA HIS A 611 -21.27 6.33 19.51
C HIS A 611 -20.85 5.69 18.18
N ARG A 612 -21.62 4.70 17.69
CA ARG A 612 -21.36 3.93 16.46
C ARG A 612 -20.99 4.79 15.24
N PHE A 613 -21.51 6.02 15.20
CA PHE A 613 -21.15 7.05 14.21
C PHE A 613 -19.65 7.38 14.18
N VAL A 614 -19.04 7.62 15.35
CA VAL A 614 -17.61 7.92 15.47
C VAL A 614 -16.79 6.70 15.05
N VAL A 615 -17.25 5.49 15.37
CA VAL A 615 -16.64 4.23 14.93
C VAL A 615 -16.61 4.11 13.41
N THR A 616 -17.73 4.41 12.74
CA THR A 616 -17.80 4.38 11.27
C THR A 616 -16.96 5.48 10.61
N TRP A 617 -16.92 6.68 11.21
CA TRP A 617 -16.13 7.80 10.71
C TRP A 617 -14.63 7.56 10.87
N ASN A 618 -14.22 7.03 12.02
CA ASN A 618 -12.85 6.62 12.27
C ASN A 618 -12.45 5.49 11.32
N ALA A 619 -13.33 4.52 11.05
CA ALA A 619 -13.06 3.47 10.07
C ALA A 619 -12.76 4.01 8.65
N PHE A 620 -13.33 5.17 8.26
CA PHE A 620 -12.95 5.87 7.02
C PHE A 620 -11.61 6.59 7.13
N GLN A 621 -11.32 7.25 8.26
CA GLN A 621 -10.00 7.87 8.50
C GLN A 621 -8.88 6.83 8.54
N ASP A 622 -9.19 5.62 9.01
CA ASP A 622 -8.30 4.47 9.09
C ASP A 622 -8.09 3.76 7.73
N GLY A 623 -8.79 4.19 6.68
CA GLY A 623 -8.64 3.63 5.33
C GLY A 623 -9.22 2.22 5.17
N ASN A 624 -10.21 1.83 5.98
CA ASN A 624 -10.78 0.49 5.92
C ASN A 624 -11.54 0.26 4.59
N ARG A 625 -11.00 -0.62 3.74
CA ARG A 625 -11.55 -0.96 2.42
C ARG A 625 -13.00 -1.45 2.47
N LEU A 626 -13.41 -2.09 3.57
CA LEU A 626 -14.76 -2.60 3.75
C LEU A 626 -15.78 -1.49 4.03
N ALA A 627 -15.37 -0.40 4.69
CA ALA A 627 -16.23 0.77 4.89
C ALA A 627 -16.54 1.45 3.55
N TYR A 628 -15.54 1.59 2.69
CA TYR A 628 -15.72 2.09 1.32
C TYR A 628 -16.59 1.17 0.46
N LEU A 629 -16.48 -0.16 0.65
CA LEU A 629 -17.33 -1.13 -0.05
C LEU A 629 -18.80 -1.00 0.38
N ALA A 630 -19.09 -0.92 1.68
CA ALA A 630 -20.45 -0.71 2.17
C ALA A 630 -21.05 0.61 1.66
N LEU A 631 -20.26 1.70 1.66
CA LEU A 631 -20.68 2.99 1.10
C LEU A 631 -20.95 2.89 -0.42
N SER A 632 -20.10 2.18 -1.16
CA SER A 632 -20.27 2.00 -2.61
C SER A 632 -21.56 1.24 -2.96
N ILE A 633 -21.92 0.23 -2.18
CA ILE A 633 -23.15 -0.54 -2.37
C ILE A 633 -24.38 0.33 -2.06
N ALA A 634 -24.34 1.11 -0.98
CA ALA A 634 -25.43 2.04 -0.63
C ALA A 634 -25.66 3.09 -1.74
N ILE A 635 -24.60 3.70 -2.26
CA ILE A 635 -24.70 4.64 -3.39
C ILE A 635 -25.23 3.94 -4.65
N ALA A 636 -24.79 2.72 -4.93
CA ALA A 636 -25.21 1.97 -6.12
C ALA A 636 -26.72 1.68 -6.11
N ILE A 637 -27.28 1.28 -4.97
CA ILE A 637 -28.71 0.99 -4.82
C ILE A 637 -29.55 2.24 -5.10
N ASP A 638 -29.23 3.38 -4.49
CA ASP A 638 -29.99 4.63 -4.71
C ASP A 638 -29.80 5.20 -6.12
N THR A 639 -28.64 4.99 -6.75
CA THR A 639 -28.40 5.33 -8.16
C THR A 639 -29.26 4.49 -9.11
N LEU A 640 -29.47 3.19 -8.80
CA LEU A 640 -30.35 2.33 -9.58
C LEU A 640 -31.82 2.76 -9.44
N VAL A 641 -32.24 3.20 -8.26
CA VAL A 641 -33.57 3.79 -8.04
C VAL A 641 -33.74 5.05 -8.90
N PHE A 642 -32.76 5.95 -8.91
CA PHE A 642 -32.78 7.15 -9.76
C PHE A 642 -32.94 6.81 -11.24
N MET A 643 -32.10 5.90 -11.76
CA MET A 643 -32.12 5.51 -13.16
C MET A 643 -33.45 4.87 -13.55
N SER A 644 -34.01 4.01 -12.68
CA SER A 644 -35.32 3.41 -12.92
C SER A 644 -36.45 4.45 -12.97
N GLY A 645 -36.41 5.48 -12.11
CA GLY A 645 -37.37 6.58 -12.10
C GLY A 645 -37.25 7.48 -13.34
N LEU A 646 -36.03 7.77 -13.77
CA LEU A 646 -35.74 8.58 -14.95
C LEU A 646 -36.25 7.93 -16.25
N PHE A 647 -35.96 6.64 -16.44
CA PHE A 647 -36.40 5.90 -17.62
C PHE A 647 -37.89 5.52 -17.58
N GLY A 648 -38.45 5.31 -16.38
CA GLY A 648 -39.89 5.09 -16.19
C GLY A 648 -40.76 6.28 -16.63
N ALA A 649 -40.27 7.52 -16.50
CA ALA A 649 -40.99 8.72 -16.92
C ALA A 649 -41.10 8.88 -18.45
N ASN A 650 -40.06 8.48 -19.19
CA ASN A 650 -40.04 8.54 -20.67
C ASN A 650 -41.02 7.55 -21.34
N ALA A 651 -41.48 6.55 -20.59
CA ALA A 651 -42.19 5.39 -21.11
C ALA A 651 -43.73 5.55 -21.19
N VAL A 652 -44.32 6.47 -20.43
CA VAL A 652 -45.79 6.57 -20.23
C VAL A 652 -46.46 7.57 -21.21
N ARG A 653 -45.71 8.24 -22.08
CA ARG A 653 -46.25 9.21 -23.05
C ARG A 653 -46.60 8.55 -24.39
N SER A 654 -47.89 8.53 -24.74
CA SER A 654 -48.39 8.00 -26.02
C SER A 654 -48.07 8.95 -27.19
N PRO A 655 -47.58 8.44 -28.35
CA PRO A 655 -47.21 9.25 -29.51
C PRO A 655 -48.41 9.83 -30.30
N LEU A 656 -49.65 9.53 -29.91
CA LEU A 656 -50.86 10.06 -30.56
C LEU A 656 -51.42 11.33 -29.89
N SER A 657 -50.76 11.88 -28.88
CA SER A 657 -51.21 13.12 -28.21
C SER A 657 -50.77 14.42 -28.91
N ASP A 658 -49.90 14.35 -29.92
CA ASP A 658 -49.45 15.53 -30.68
C ASP A 658 -50.25 15.68 -31.99
N VAL A 659 -51.43 16.26 -31.86
CA VAL A 659 -52.24 16.84 -32.97
C VAL A 659 -51.50 18.09 -33.52
N PRO A 660 -51.53 18.40 -34.83
CA PRO A 660 -50.41 19.09 -35.48
C PRO A 660 -50.34 20.56 -35.06
N THR A 661 -49.18 20.95 -34.53
CA THR A 661 -48.82 22.35 -34.38
C THR A 661 -47.91 22.77 -35.55
N LEU A 662 -48.13 23.97 -36.07
CA LEU A 662 -47.35 24.63 -37.14
C LEU A 662 -45.95 25.06 -36.65
N LYS A 663 -45.28 24.21 -35.86
CA LYS A 663 -43.96 24.50 -35.32
C LYS A 663 -42.91 24.05 -36.34
N ALA A 664 -41.99 24.95 -36.68
CA ALA A 664 -40.91 24.66 -37.61
C ALA A 664 -40.15 23.40 -37.18
N ARG A 665 -40.20 22.36 -38.02
CA ARG A 665 -39.55 21.07 -37.77
C ARG A 665 -38.05 21.22 -37.88
N THR A 666 -37.31 20.46 -37.08
CA THR A 666 -35.85 20.50 -37.07
C THR A 666 -35.28 19.80 -38.29
N ALA A 667 -34.14 20.27 -38.84
CA ALA A 667 -33.59 19.73 -40.10
C ALA A 667 -33.37 18.20 -40.11
N GLN A 668 -33.04 17.55 -38.98
CA GLN A 668 -32.89 16.07 -38.93
C GLN A 668 -34.23 15.34 -39.00
N GLN A 669 -35.30 15.92 -38.43
CA GLN A 669 -36.64 15.34 -38.61
C GLN A 669 -37.10 15.46 -40.06
N LEU A 670 -36.70 16.53 -40.75
CA LEU A 670 -36.99 16.71 -42.17
C LEU A 670 -36.23 15.67 -43.03
N GLU A 671 -34.95 15.47 -42.74
CA GLU A 671 -34.09 14.47 -43.41
C GLU A 671 -34.62 13.05 -43.19
N ALA A 672 -34.94 12.68 -41.95
CA ALA A 672 -35.45 11.34 -41.63
C ALA A 672 -36.77 11.00 -42.34
N ILE A 673 -37.64 11.99 -42.58
CA ILE A 673 -38.89 11.79 -43.32
C ILE A 673 -38.59 11.48 -44.80
N ILE A 674 -37.64 12.18 -45.40
CA ILE A 674 -37.24 11.95 -46.80
C ILE A 674 -36.46 10.63 -46.93
N GLU A 675 -35.51 10.35 -46.04
CA GLU A 675 -34.73 9.10 -46.06
C GLU A 675 -35.62 7.86 -45.89
N ASN A 676 -36.63 7.92 -45.02
CA ASN A 676 -37.62 6.84 -44.90
C ASN A 676 -38.49 6.70 -46.16
N ALA A 677 -38.78 7.79 -46.86
CA ALA A 677 -39.51 7.73 -48.12
C ALA A 677 -38.68 7.04 -49.23
N LEU A 678 -37.35 7.18 -49.18
CA LEU A 678 -36.38 6.58 -50.11
C LEU A 678 -36.19 5.07 -49.92
N LEU A 679 -36.57 4.49 -48.78
CA LEU A 679 -36.51 3.02 -48.56
C LEU A 679 -37.53 2.26 -49.45
N PRO A 680 -37.19 1.04 -49.93
CA PRO A 680 -36.03 0.20 -49.55
C PRO A 680 -34.72 0.44 -50.33
N ASP A 681 -34.78 0.98 -51.55
CA ASP A 681 -33.60 1.23 -52.40
C ASP A 681 -33.32 2.74 -52.47
N THR A 682 -32.45 3.21 -51.58
CA THR A 682 -32.21 4.65 -51.38
C THR A 682 -31.53 5.29 -52.58
N PHE A 683 -30.60 4.58 -53.23
CA PHE A 683 -29.89 5.07 -54.40
C PHE A 683 -30.82 5.18 -55.61
N ALA A 684 -31.51 4.09 -55.97
CA ALA A 684 -32.34 4.08 -57.17
C ALA A 684 -33.53 5.05 -57.06
N ASN A 685 -34.11 5.22 -55.87
CA ASN A 685 -35.21 6.15 -55.67
C ASN A 685 -34.75 7.61 -55.66
N ALA A 686 -33.57 7.92 -55.11
CA ALA A 686 -33.01 9.27 -55.15
C ALA A 686 -32.60 9.65 -56.58
N ASP A 687 -31.94 8.75 -57.30
CA ASP A 687 -31.53 8.94 -58.69
C ASP A 687 -32.74 9.13 -59.62
N ALA A 688 -33.79 8.30 -59.48
CA ALA A 688 -35.01 8.44 -60.26
C ALA A 688 -35.70 9.81 -60.09
N VAL A 689 -35.65 10.37 -58.88
CA VAL A 689 -36.20 11.72 -58.61
C VAL A 689 -35.30 12.81 -59.21
N LEU A 690 -33.97 12.69 -59.09
CA LEU A 690 -33.01 13.63 -59.66
C LEU A 690 -33.06 13.68 -61.19
N VAL A 691 -33.17 12.53 -61.85
CA VAL A 691 -33.28 12.43 -63.32
C VAL A 691 -34.60 13.02 -63.83
N ALA A 692 -35.66 12.96 -63.02
CA ALA A 692 -36.95 13.53 -63.37
C ALA A 692 -37.02 15.07 -63.19
N MET A 693 -36.04 15.68 -62.49
CA MET A 693 -36.00 17.13 -62.24
C MET A 693 -35.52 17.90 -63.47
N GLN A 694 -36.28 18.93 -63.84
CA GLN A 694 -35.95 19.86 -64.91
C GLN A 694 -35.74 21.27 -64.33
N PRO A 695 -34.69 21.99 -64.75
CA PRO A 695 -34.46 23.35 -64.25
C PRO A 695 -35.50 24.32 -64.81
N ILE A 696 -35.97 25.23 -63.96
CA ILE A 696 -36.89 26.33 -64.33
C ILE A 696 -36.29 27.69 -63.94
N THR A 697 -36.81 28.76 -64.53
CA THR A 697 -36.52 30.11 -64.04
C THR A 697 -37.01 30.24 -62.60
N PRO A 698 -36.19 30.75 -61.65
CA PRO A 698 -36.57 30.79 -60.25
C PRO A 698 -37.87 31.57 -60.00
N VAL A 699 -38.87 30.93 -59.39
CA VAL A 699 -40.14 31.56 -58.97
C VAL A 699 -40.38 31.18 -57.52
N ASP A 700 -40.59 32.17 -56.64
CA ASP A 700 -40.86 31.98 -55.20
C ASP A 700 -39.88 31.06 -54.45
N GLY A 701 -38.61 31.05 -54.88
CA GLY A 701 -37.55 30.22 -54.32
C GLY A 701 -37.52 28.77 -54.81
N PHE A 702 -38.36 28.42 -55.79
CA PHE A 702 -38.31 27.13 -56.50
C PHE A 702 -37.47 27.26 -57.78
N THR A 703 -36.55 26.33 -57.99
CA THR A 703 -35.58 26.38 -59.10
C THR A 703 -35.71 25.20 -60.06
N GLN A 704 -36.46 24.17 -59.67
CA GLN A 704 -36.65 22.95 -60.45
C GLN A 704 -38.12 22.55 -60.49
N GLU A 705 -38.52 21.83 -61.53
CA GLU A 705 -39.81 21.19 -61.65
C GLU A 705 -39.70 19.71 -61.98
N VAL A 706 -40.66 18.92 -61.51
CA VAL A 706 -40.86 17.55 -61.95
C VAL A 706 -42.28 17.44 -62.50
N ILE A 707 -42.37 16.99 -63.75
CA ILE A 707 -43.65 16.65 -64.39
C ILE A 707 -43.74 15.13 -64.39
N VAL A 708 -44.73 14.58 -63.67
CA VAL A 708 -44.94 13.12 -63.63
C VAL A 708 -46.16 12.77 -64.48
N PRO A 709 -45.98 12.22 -65.70
CA PRO A 709 -47.07 11.80 -66.56
C PRO A 709 -47.98 10.78 -65.88
N LEU A 710 -49.27 10.80 -66.16
CA LEU A 710 -50.25 9.87 -65.57
C LEU A 710 -50.08 8.43 -66.06
N GLU A 711 -49.45 8.22 -67.22
CA GLU A 711 -49.35 6.92 -67.89
C GLU A 711 -48.10 6.10 -67.49
N ASP A 712 -47.10 6.71 -66.85
CA ASP A 712 -45.86 6.03 -66.45
C ASP A 712 -46.03 5.32 -65.10
N THR A 713 -46.25 4.00 -65.12
CA THR A 713 -46.77 3.26 -63.95
C THR A 713 -45.68 2.74 -62.98
N VAL A 714 -44.44 2.55 -63.44
CA VAL A 714 -43.42 1.84 -62.65
C VAL A 714 -42.61 2.78 -61.75
N ASN A 715 -42.23 3.97 -62.23
CA ASN A 715 -41.41 4.93 -61.48
C ASN A 715 -42.23 6.00 -60.75
N ARG A 716 -43.48 6.24 -61.17
CA ARG A 716 -44.37 7.26 -60.59
C ARG A 716 -44.60 7.07 -59.10
N SER A 717 -44.87 5.85 -58.65
CA SER A 717 -45.16 5.58 -57.22
C SER A 717 -43.96 5.90 -56.33
N ARG A 718 -42.74 5.64 -56.81
CA ARG A 718 -41.48 5.91 -56.11
C ARG A 718 -41.20 7.41 -56.05
N VAL A 719 -41.30 8.10 -57.18
CA VAL A 719 -41.07 9.55 -57.28
C VAL A 719 -42.10 10.33 -56.48
N VAL A 720 -43.39 10.01 -56.62
CA VAL A 720 -44.49 10.70 -55.92
C VAL A 720 -44.40 10.47 -54.40
N LYS A 721 -43.97 9.30 -53.93
CA LYS A 721 -43.77 9.03 -52.49
C LYS A 721 -42.74 10.00 -51.88
N VAL A 722 -41.62 10.21 -52.57
CA VAL A 722 -40.57 11.14 -52.13
C VAL A 722 -41.03 12.60 -52.24
N LEU A 723 -41.69 12.98 -53.34
CA LEU A 723 -42.20 14.34 -53.53
C LEU A 723 -43.29 14.69 -52.51
N ASN A 724 -44.16 13.75 -52.14
CA ASN A 724 -45.17 13.97 -51.10
C ASN A 724 -44.54 14.09 -49.71
N ALA A 725 -43.54 13.26 -49.38
CA ALA A 725 -42.77 13.39 -48.15
C ALA A 725 -42.08 14.76 -48.08
N ALA A 726 -41.48 15.20 -49.19
CA ALA A 726 -40.84 16.51 -49.30
C ALA A 726 -41.85 17.69 -49.29
N ALA A 727 -43.09 17.48 -49.72
CA ALA A 727 -44.17 18.45 -49.61
C ALA A 727 -44.60 18.66 -48.15
N THR A 728 -44.56 17.62 -47.30
CA THR A 728 -44.87 17.76 -45.86
C THR A 728 -43.89 18.67 -45.10
N ILE A 729 -42.73 18.94 -45.71
CA ILE A 729 -41.67 19.76 -45.13
C ILE A 729 -41.51 21.11 -45.84
N GLY A 730 -42.36 21.41 -46.83
CA GLY A 730 -42.35 22.66 -47.59
C GLY A 730 -41.21 22.79 -48.63
N ALA A 731 -40.49 21.71 -48.91
CA ALA A 731 -39.42 21.66 -49.91
C ALA A 731 -39.97 21.44 -51.34
N VAL A 732 -41.19 20.90 -51.45
CA VAL A 732 -41.91 20.71 -52.71
C VAL A 732 -43.28 21.35 -52.62
N HIS A 733 -43.65 22.10 -53.64
CA HIS A 733 -44.99 22.63 -53.80
C HIS A 733 -45.66 21.98 -55.01
N ARG A 734 -46.85 21.41 -54.80
CA ARG A 734 -47.64 20.86 -55.90
C ARG A 734 -48.47 21.99 -56.50
N ASP A 735 -48.35 22.19 -57.81
CA ASP A 735 -49.12 23.21 -58.51
C ASP A 735 -50.61 22.87 -58.43
N VAL A 736 -51.41 23.82 -57.92
CA VAL A 736 -52.85 23.65 -57.73
C VAL A 736 -53.58 23.54 -59.07
N ASN A 737 -53.02 24.15 -60.12
CA ASN A 737 -53.63 24.19 -61.45
C ASN A 737 -53.20 23.02 -62.35
N ARG A 738 -52.08 22.35 -62.02
CA ARG A 738 -51.54 21.20 -62.76
C ARG A 738 -51.08 20.12 -61.78
N PRO A 739 -51.93 19.13 -61.45
CA PRO A 739 -51.64 18.13 -60.42
C PRO A 739 -50.48 17.20 -60.77
N GLU A 740 -50.07 17.14 -62.03
CA GLU A 740 -48.87 16.46 -62.55
C GLU A 740 -47.56 17.23 -62.34
N ARG A 741 -47.62 18.51 -61.95
CA ARG A 741 -46.46 19.40 -61.83
C ARG A 741 -46.11 19.67 -60.37
N TYR A 742 -44.83 19.45 -60.05
CA TYR A 742 -44.25 19.70 -58.73
C TYR A 742 -43.11 20.70 -58.85
N LEU A 743 -43.17 21.79 -58.08
CA LEU A 743 -42.12 22.80 -57.97
C LEU A 743 -41.21 22.45 -56.79
N ILE A 744 -39.90 22.49 -57.01
CA ILE A 744 -38.90 21.99 -56.07
C ILE A 744 -37.89 23.08 -55.74
N ARG A 745 -37.58 23.22 -54.45
CA ARG A 745 -36.54 24.14 -53.97
C ARG A 745 -35.13 23.53 -54.14
N PRO A 746 -34.09 24.35 -54.32
CA PRO A 746 -32.73 23.87 -54.56
C PRO A 746 -32.17 23.00 -53.42
N GLU A 747 -32.60 23.21 -52.18
CA GLU A 747 -32.10 22.45 -51.02
C GLU A 747 -32.46 20.96 -51.10
N LEU A 748 -33.60 20.61 -51.70
CA LEU A 748 -33.98 19.21 -51.90
C LEU A 748 -33.08 18.52 -52.93
N PHE A 749 -32.67 19.24 -53.97
CA PHE A 749 -31.76 18.73 -54.98
C PHE A 749 -30.35 18.47 -54.40
N GLU A 750 -29.84 19.40 -53.60
CA GLU A 750 -28.55 19.23 -52.89
C GLU A 750 -28.60 18.07 -51.88
N PHE A 751 -29.71 17.93 -51.16
CA PHE A 751 -29.91 16.83 -50.23
C PHE A 751 -29.95 15.48 -50.94
N LEU A 752 -30.79 15.33 -51.97
CA LEU A 752 -30.96 14.08 -52.70
C LEU A 752 -29.68 13.67 -53.46
N SER A 753 -28.93 14.63 -54.01
CA SER A 753 -27.63 14.35 -54.65
C SER A 753 -26.58 13.85 -53.66
N THR A 754 -26.55 14.41 -52.44
CA THR A 754 -25.66 13.94 -51.37
C THR A 754 -26.03 12.54 -50.88
N VAL A 755 -27.33 12.27 -50.69
CA VAL A 755 -27.83 10.94 -50.29
C VAL A 755 -27.58 9.90 -51.39
N ALA A 756 -27.81 10.25 -52.66
CA ALA A 756 -27.51 9.38 -53.80
C ALA A 756 -26.01 9.04 -53.86
N LYS A 757 -25.12 10.03 -53.74
CA LYS A 757 -23.67 9.79 -53.71
C LYS A 757 -23.26 8.88 -52.56
N ARG A 758 -23.73 9.16 -51.34
CA ARG A 758 -23.39 8.37 -50.14
C ARG A 758 -23.90 6.92 -50.23
N SER A 759 -25.12 6.72 -50.72
CA SER A 759 -25.73 5.39 -50.89
C SER A 759 -25.08 4.61 -52.04
N PHE A 760 -24.55 5.29 -53.05
CA PHE A 760 -23.76 4.67 -54.11
C PHE A 760 -22.39 4.20 -53.61
N GLU A 761 -21.66 5.04 -52.87
CA GLU A 761 -20.33 4.72 -52.34
C GLU A 761 -20.35 3.65 -51.23
N SER A 762 -21.45 3.53 -50.48
CA SER A 762 -21.54 2.58 -49.37
C SER A 762 -21.66 1.12 -49.79
N ASN A 763 -22.14 0.85 -51.02
CA ASN A 763 -22.28 -0.51 -51.53
C ASN A 763 -21.23 -0.83 -52.61
N LYS A 764 -20.21 -1.62 -52.24
CA LYS A 764 -19.13 -2.06 -53.13
C LYS A 764 -19.63 -2.81 -54.38
N GLU A 765 -20.79 -3.46 -54.32
CA GLU A 765 -21.38 -4.14 -55.48
C GLU A 765 -21.95 -3.15 -56.50
N ASN A 766 -22.55 -2.04 -56.06
CA ASN A 766 -23.07 -1.00 -56.95
C ASN A 766 -21.95 -0.32 -57.73
N VAL A 767 -20.80 -0.08 -57.08
CA VAL A 767 -19.61 0.48 -57.72
C VAL A 767 -19.07 -0.47 -58.80
N LYS A 768 -18.97 -1.77 -58.49
CA LYS A 768 -18.53 -2.80 -59.47
C LYS A 768 -19.51 -2.96 -60.63
N LEU A 769 -20.82 -2.85 -60.39
CA LEU A 769 -21.83 -2.91 -61.45
C LEU A 769 -21.84 -1.65 -62.33
N ALA A 770 -21.58 -0.48 -61.77
CA ALA A 770 -21.42 0.75 -62.55
C ALA A 770 -20.16 0.71 -63.43
N GLU A 771 -19.05 0.22 -62.89
CA GLU A 771 -17.82 -0.02 -63.63
C GLU A 771 -18.05 -1.04 -64.76
N LEU A 772 -18.76 -2.14 -64.46
CA LEU A 772 -19.20 -3.12 -65.47
C LEU A 772 -20.00 -2.48 -66.59
N ARG A 773 -21.02 -1.68 -66.25
CA ARG A 773 -21.85 -0.99 -67.24
C ARG A 773 -21.03 -0.02 -68.09
N GLN A 774 -20.07 0.69 -67.50
CA GLN A 774 -19.20 1.63 -68.21
C GLN A 774 -18.29 0.90 -69.22
N VAL A 775 -17.59 -0.16 -68.80
CA VAL A 775 -16.67 -0.92 -69.66
C VAL A 775 -17.43 -1.63 -70.78
N VAL A 776 -18.61 -2.20 -70.47
CA VAL A 776 -19.48 -2.84 -71.47
C VAL A 776 -20.03 -1.82 -72.48
N ASN A 777 -20.46 -0.63 -72.03
CA ASN A 777 -20.89 0.44 -72.95
C ASN A 777 -19.79 0.85 -73.93
N VAL A 778 -18.54 0.95 -73.46
CA VAL A 778 -17.37 1.25 -74.33
C VAL A 778 -17.14 0.10 -75.31
N ALA A 779 -17.25 -1.15 -74.88
CA ALA A 779 -17.09 -2.33 -75.73
C ALA A 779 -18.18 -2.44 -76.82
N LEU A 780 -19.36 -1.88 -76.57
CA LEU A 780 -20.51 -1.89 -77.48
C LEU A 780 -20.52 -0.73 -78.49
N GLN A 781 -19.61 0.26 -78.40
CA GLN A 781 -19.51 1.33 -79.39
C GLN A 781 -19.07 0.82 -80.78
N PRO A 782 -19.55 1.43 -81.89
CA PRO A 782 -20.25 2.72 -81.99
C PRO A 782 -21.79 2.68 -81.83
N ASP A 783 -22.45 1.55 -82.09
CA ASP A 783 -23.92 1.41 -82.00
C ASP A 783 -24.29 0.50 -80.82
N ILE A 784 -24.52 1.12 -79.66
CA ILE A 784 -24.67 0.43 -78.37
C ILE A 784 -25.91 -0.49 -78.35
N GLY A 785 -27.04 -0.01 -78.88
CA GLY A 785 -28.30 -0.76 -78.86
C GLY A 785 -28.24 -1.99 -79.77
N ARG A 786 -27.81 -1.82 -81.02
CA ARG A 786 -27.69 -2.93 -81.98
C ARG A 786 -26.64 -3.95 -81.53
N ASN A 787 -25.49 -3.50 -81.05
CA ASN A 787 -24.42 -4.40 -80.63
C ASN A 787 -24.80 -5.18 -79.37
N ALA A 788 -25.59 -4.60 -78.45
CA ALA A 788 -26.09 -5.32 -77.29
C ALA A 788 -27.02 -6.47 -77.68
N GLU A 789 -27.93 -6.23 -78.64
CA GLU A 789 -28.81 -7.28 -79.19
C GLU A 789 -28.01 -8.40 -79.88
N ILE A 790 -26.99 -8.05 -80.67
CA ILE A 790 -26.11 -9.04 -81.34
C ILE A 790 -25.46 -9.97 -80.30
N VAL A 791 -24.97 -9.42 -79.19
CA VAL A 791 -24.34 -10.22 -78.14
C VAL A 791 -25.36 -11.10 -77.43
N LEU A 792 -26.54 -10.57 -77.07
CA LEU A 792 -27.61 -11.35 -76.43
C LEU A 792 -28.11 -12.50 -77.31
N ASN A 793 -28.24 -12.28 -78.63
CA ASN A 793 -28.68 -13.30 -79.58
C ASN A 793 -27.70 -14.48 -79.71
N ASN A 794 -26.43 -14.26 -79.38
CA ASN A 794 -25.38 -15.28 -79.41
C ASN A 794 -25.15 -15.95 -78.03
N MET A 795 -25.86 -15.53 -76.97
CA MET A 795 -25.80 -16.17 -75.65
C MET A 795 -26.75 -17.36 -75.58
N GLN A 796 -26.22 -18.53 -75.19
CA GLN A 796 -27.02 -19.73 -74.94
C GLN A 796 -27.26 -19.87 -73.43
N PRO A 797 -28.50 -20.08 -72.97
CA PRO A 797 -28.79 -20.25 -71.56
C PRO A 797 -28.22 -21.57 -71.03
N ILE A 798 -27.74 -21.57 -69.78
CA ILE A 798 -27.29 -22.76 -69.05
C ILE A 798 -27.96 -22.81 -67.67
N ASN A 799 -27.96 -23.99 -67.05
CA ASN A 799 -28.37 -24.10 -65.65
C ASN A 799 -27.40 -23.32 -64.77
N GLU A 800 -27.95 -22.43 -63.94
CA GLU A 800 -27.14 -21.50 -63.16
C GLU A 800 -26.26 -22.24 -62.14
N ALA A 801 -24.94 -22.09 -62.30
CA ALA A 801 -23.94 -22.65 -61.39
C ALA A 801 -22.87 -21.60 -61.11
N HIS A 802 -22.58 -21.34 -59.84
CA HIS A 802 -21.60 -20.34 -59.40
C HIS A 802 -21.82 -18.93 -59.98
N GLY A 803 -23.07 -18.54 -60.25
CA GLY A 803 -23.45 -17.22 -60.79
C GLY A 803 -23.35 -17.08 -62.32
N PHE A 804 -22.91 -18.12 -63.03
CA PHE A 804 -22.91 -18.17 -64.50
C PHE A 804 -24.25 -18.68 -65.02
N SER A 805 -24.85 -17.92 -65.93
CA SER A 805 -26.23 -18.15 -66.41
C SER A 805 -26.31 -18.39 -67.91
N SER A 806 -25.27 -18.01 -68.65
CA SER A 806 -25.22 -18.14 -70.10
C SER A 806 -23.84 -18.57 -70.55
N GLN A 807 -23.74 -19.15 -71.74
CA GLN A 807 -22.48 -19.48 -72.39
C GLN A 807 -22.46 -18.94 -73.83
N ILE A 808 -21.28 -18.59 -74.32
CA ILE A 808 -21.05 -18.21 -75.71
C ILE A 808 -19.96 -19.12 -76.28
N LYS A 809 -20.26 -19.78 -77.40
CA LYS A 809 -19.27 -20.52 -78.18
C LYS A 809 -18.83 -19.65 -79.36
N LEU A 810 -17.59 -19.16 -79.33
CA LEU A 810 -17.14 -18.16 -80.31
C LEU A 810 -17.07 -18.73 -81.74
N GLY A 811 -16.84 -20.03 -81.88
CA GLY A 811 -16.83 -20.74 -83.18
C GLY A 811 -18.21 -20.87 -83.85
N THR A 812 -19.32 -20.60 -83.14
CA THR A 812 -20.68 -20.64 -83.71
C THR A 812 -21.26 -19.25 -84.03
N VAL A 813 -20.50 -18.19 -83.72
CA VAL A 813 -20.91 -16.80 -83.97
C VAL A 813 -20.64 -16.44 -85.43
N PRO A 814 -21.57 -15.77 -86.15
CA PRO A 814 -21.34 -15.29 -87.51
C PRO A 814 -20.07 -14.44 -87.62
N SER A 815 -19.31 -14.58 -88.73
CA SER A 815 -17.99 -13.93 -88.88
C SER A 815 -18.00 -12.42 -88.71
N ASP A 816 -19.12 -11.75 -89.03
CA ASP A 816 -19.31 -10.31 -88.89
C ASP A 816 -19.54 -9.86 -87.43
N ASP A 817 -20.07 -10.75 -86.58
CA ASP A 817 -20.45 -10.47 -85.19
C ASP A 817 -19.32 -10.80 -84.20
N ILE A 818 -18.36 -11.66 -84.59
CA ILE A 818 -17.22 -12.10 -83.75
C ILE A 818 -16.47 -10.92 -83.11
N PRO A 819 -16.12 -9.82 -83.81
CA PRO A 819 -15.38 -8.72 -83.20
C PRO A 819 -16.16 -8.02 -82.07
N ILE A 820 -17.48 -7.91 -82.21
CA ILE A 820 -18.36 -7.25 -81.24
C ILE A 820 -18.50 -8.15 -80.01
N VAL A 821 -18.83 -9.42 -80.22
CA VAL A 821 -18.96 -10.42 -79.14
C VAL A 821 -17.65 -10.57 -78.39
N ARG A 822 -16.50 -10.62 -79.08
CA ARG A 822 -15.18 -10.71 -78.45
C ARG A 822 -14.84 -9.48 -77.61
N LYS A 823 -15.16 -8.26 -78.07
CA LYS A 823 -14.95 -7.03 -77.28
C LYS A 823 -15.73 -7.07 -75.97
N VAL A 824 -16.99 -7.51 -76.01
CA VAL A 824 -17.85 -7.61 -74.83
C VAL A 824 -17.41 -8.74 -73.90
N LEU A 825 -16.97 -9.88 -74.43
CA LEU A 825 -16.39 -10.97 -73.63
C LEU A 825 -15.10 -10.53 -72.94
N ASN A 826 -14.22 -9.80 -73.62
CA ASN A 826 -13.01 -9.25 -73.03
C ASN A 826 -13.33 -8.22 -71.92
N ALA A 827 -14.29 -7.33 -72.16
CA ALA A 827 -14.79 -6.38 -71.16
C ALA A 827 -15.41 -7.06 -69.93
N GLY A 828 -16.09 -8.19 -70.13
CA GLY A 828 -16.60 -9.00 -69.04
C GLY A 828 -15.51 -9.74 -68.26
N ALA A 829 -14.47 -10.22 -68.96
CA ALA A 829 -13.35 -10.94 -68.38
C ALA A 829 -12.46 -10.05 -67.49
N THR A 830 -12.27 -8.77 -67.86
CA THR A 830 -11.51 -7.81 -67.04
C THR A 830 -12.09 -7.62 -65.63
N LEU A 831 -13.40 -7.83 -65.49
CA LEU A 831 -14.13 -7.69 -64.22
C LEU A 831 -14.58 -9.05 -63.65
N GLN A 832 -14.01 -10.15 -64.14
CA GLN A 832 -14.29 -11.53 -63.71
C GLN A 832 -15.75 -12.00 -63.90
N TYR A 833 -16.52 -11.35 -64.78
CA TYR A 833 -17.88 -11.75 -65.13
C TYR A 833 -17.94 -12.69 -66.35
N VAL A 834 -16.79 -13.00 -66.95
CA VAL A 834 -16.64 -13.99 -68.02
C VAL A 834 -15.50 -14.92 -67.67
N GLN A 835 -15.74 -16.23 -67.79
CA GLN A 835 -14.73 -17.26 -67.54
C GLN A 835 -14.55 -18.13 -68.78
N PHE A 836 -13.30 -18.36 -69.16
CA PHE A 836 -12.96 -19.28 -70.24
C PHE A 836 -12.98 -20.73 -69.74
N ALA A 837 -13.61 -21.64 -70.50
CA ALA A 837 -13.73 -23.04 -70.13
C ALA A 837 -12.46 -23.83 -70.50
N GLU A 838 -11.40 -23.71 -69.69
CA GLU A 838 -10.07 -24.27 -70.00
C GLU A 838 -10.02 -25.82 -70.03
N LYS A 839 -11.03 -26.50 -69.44
CA LYS A 839 -11.11 -27.97 -69.31
C LYS A 839 -12.13 -28.64 -70.25
N ASP A 840 -12.84 -27.87 -71.08
CA ASP A 840 -13.87 -28.37 -72.00
C ASP A 840 -13.24 -28.79 -73.35
N PRO A 841 -13.66 -29.89 -74.02
CA PRO A 841 -13.11 -30.29 -75.32
C PRO A 841 -13.24 -29.21 -76.42
N ASP A 842 -14.19 -28.29 -76.27
CA ASP A 842 -14.43 -27.18 -77.18
C ASP A 842 -13.56 -25.95 -76.83
N ARG A 843 -12.51 -25.68 -77.61
CA ARG A 843 -11.50 -24.61 -77.38
C ARG A 843 -12.00 -23.15 -77.46
N ASP A 844 -13.30 -22.91 -77.65
CA ASP A 844 -13.89 -21.58 -77.88
C ASP A 844 -15.10 -21.27 -76.97
N LEU A 845 -15.22 -21.95 -75.83
CA LEU A 845 -16.37 -21.81 -74.91
C LEU A 845 -16.09 -20.81 -73.78
N TYR A 846 -17.02 -19.87 -73.60
CA TYR A 846 -16.99 -18.85 -72.55
C TYR A 846 -18.26 -18.89 -71.70
N PHE A 847 -18.12 -18.92 -70.38
CA PHE A 847 -19.21 -18.78 -69.43
C PHE A 847 -19.42 -17.32 -69.06
N VAL A 848 -20.67 -16.87 -69.06
CA VAL A 848 -21.11 -15.49 -68.82
C VAL A 848 -21.93 -15.41 -67.54
N HIS A 849 -21.49 -14.56 -66.61
CA HIS A 849 -22.14 -14.32 -65.33
C HIS A 849 -23.50 -13.64 -65.51
N GLY A 850 -24.48 -13.96 -64.67
CA GLY A 850 -25.85 -13.42 -64.75
C GLY A 850 -25.93 -11.90 -64.66
N GLN A 851 -24.99 -11.26 -63.94
CA GLN A 851 -24.91 -9.80 -63.87
C GLN A 851 -24.46 -9.14 -65.18
N LEU A 852 -23.60 -9.79 -65.97
CA LEU A 852 -23.22 -9.28 -67.29
C LEU A 852 -24.37 -9.42 -68.29
N TYR A 853 -25.06 -10.56 -68.27
CA TYR A 853 -26.30 -10.75 -69.04
C TYR A 853 -27.34 -9.68 -68.71
N LYS A 854 -27.63 -9.48 -67.42
CA LYS A 854 -28.59 -8.46 -66.95
C LYS A 854 -28.18 -7.05 -67.36
N THR A 855 -26.90 -6.73 -67.30
CA THR A 855 -26.37 -5.42 -67.71
C THR A 855 -26.55 -5.19 -69.20
N ILE A 856 -26.22 -6.17 -70.05
CA ILE A 856 -26.38 -6.04 -71.50
C ILE A 856 -27.87 -5.95 -71.88
N ALA A 857 -28.73 -6.74 -71.23
CA ALA A 857 -30.19 -6.68 -71.41
C ALA A 857 -30.79 -5.34 -70.97
N LEU A 858 -30.29 -4.75 -69.89
CA LEU A 858 -30.70 -3.41 -69.47
C LEU A 858 -30.22 -2.36 -70.47
N ILE A 859 -28.99 -2.47 -70.96
CA ILE A 859 -28.44 -1.55 -71.98
C ILE A 859 -29.29 -1.61 -73.26
N SER A 860 -29.65 -2.81 -73.74
CA SER A 860 -30.51 -2.95 -74.92
C SER A 860 -31.91 -2.36 -74.69
N ALA A 861 -32.49 -2.54 -73.50
CA ALA A 861 -33.80 -1.98 -73.15
C ALA A 861 -33.77 -0.44 -73.04
N THR A 862 -32.66 0.14 -72.57
CA THR A 862 -32.50 1.61 -72.44
C THR A 862 -32.12 2.31 -73.75
N ASN A 863 -31.67 1.56 -74.76
CA ASN A 863 -31.32 2.09 -76.08
C ASN A 863 -32.14 1.39 -77.18
N PRO A 864 -33.49 1.47 -77.13
CA PRO A 864 -34.34 0.81 -78.10
C PRO A 864 -34.05 1.35 -79.51
N ARG A 865 -34.06 0.45 -80.51
CA ARG A 865 -34.00 0.85 -81.91
C ARG A 865 -35.08 1.89 -82.20
N PRO A 866 -34.77 3.00 -82.89
CA PRO A 866 -35.82 3.77 -83.52
C PRO A 866 -36.51 2.87 -84.56
N VAL A 867 -37.80 2.63 -84.39
CA VAL A 867 -38.64 1.98 -85.40
C VAL A 867 -38.72 2.92 -86.59
N ILE A 868 -37.79 2.79 -87.54
CA ILE A 868 -37.85 3.53 -88.80
C ILE A 868 -38.88 2.83 -89.70
N ALA A 869 -40.11 3.33 -89.67
CA ALA A 869 -41.01 3.20 -90.81
C ALA A 869 -40.63 4.26 -91.86
N ALA A 870 -40.28 3.79 -93.06
CA ALA A 870 -40.38 4.44 -94.37
C ALA A 870 -39.85 5.90 -94.60
N GLN A 871 -38.69 5.95 -95.26
CA GLN A 871 -38.26 6.88 -96.35
C GLN A 871 -37.91 8.36 -96.03
N PRO A 872 -37.27 9.10 -96.97
CA PRO A 872 -35.88 8.96 -97.43
C PRO A 872 -35.10 10.30 -97.29
N SER A 873 -33.78 10.24 -97.53
CA SER A 873 -32.88 11.37 -97.90
C SER A 873 -32.01 12.00 -96.80
N ARG A 874 -30.69 11.74 -96.95
CA ARG A 874 -29.50 12.59 -96.72
C ARG A 874 -28.49 12.08 -95.68
N PRO A 875 -27.19 12.17 -95.98
CA PRO A 875 -26.46 11.17 -96.75
C PRO A 875 -25.45 10.40 -95.90
N ALA A 876 -25.19 9.16 -96.28
CA ALA A 876 -24.04 8.39 -95.83
C ALA A 876 -22.76 9.04 -96.39
N ILE A 877 -21.82 9.37 -95.50
CA ILE A 877 -20.43 9.60 -95.91
C ILE A 877 -19.79 8.22 -96.00
N ALA A 878 -19.38 7.91 -97.23
CA ALA A 878 -18.82 6.66 -97.70
C ALA A 878 -17.52 6.26 -96.97
N GLY A 879 -17.28 4.95 -96.81
CA GLY A 879 -15.92 4.42 -96.87
C GLY A 879 -15.54 4.10 -98.32
N PRO A 880 -14.39 3.45 -98.59
CA PRO A 880 -13.02 3.79 -98.21
C PRO A 880 -12.12 3.91 -99.47
N GLN A 881 -11.31 4.97 -99.64
CA GLN A 881 -10.27 4.99 -100.69
C GLN A 881 -9.04 5.85 -100.32
N GLY A 882 -7.85 5.24 -100.44
CA GLY A 882 -6.62 5.87 -100.97
C GLY A 882 -5.76 6.75 -100.04
N PRO A 883 -4.45 6.46 -99.86
CA PRO A 883 -3.53 7.32 -99.11
C PRO A 883 -2.98 8.43 -100.01
N LEU A 884 -3.21 9.70 -99.66
CA LEU A 884 -2.62 10.86 -100.35
C LEU A 884 -2.25 11.97 -99.34
N GLN A 885 -0.98 11.93 -98.92
CA GLN A 885 0.01 13.00 -99.07
C GLN A 885 -0.38 14.48 -98.76
N GLY A 886 0.15 15.00 -97.65
CA GLY A 886 1.02 16.20 -97.61
C GLY A 886 0.44 17.63 -97.72
N GLY A 887 0.73 18.45 -96.69
CA GLY A 887 0.81 19.94 -96.72
C GLY A 887 -0.42 20.67 -96.17
N ALA A 888 -0.36 21.83 -95.51
CA ALA A 888 0.69 22.67 -94.90
C ALA A 888 -0.04 23.67 -93.97
N LEU A 889 0.72 24.28 -93.06
CA LEU A 889 0.32 25.33 -92.12
C LEU A 889 -0.19 26.60 -92.85
N ASP A 890 -1.24 27.24 -92.31
CA ASP A 890 -1.36 28.70 -92.12
C ASP A 890 -2.83 29.15 -91.99
N ALA A 891 -3.22 29.64 -90.81
CA ALA A 891 -4.16 30.76 -90.64
C ALA A 891 -4.26 31.14 -89.16
N ALA A 892 -3.60 32.25 -88.80
CA ALA A 892 -3.72 32.94 -87.53
C ALA A 892 -4.78 34.05 -87.61
N ALA A 893 -5.50 34.30 -86.51
CA ALA A 893 -6.18 35.57 -86.18
C ALA A 893 -6.55 35.58 -84.66
N PRO A 894 -6.82 36.74 -84.01
CA PRO A 894 -5.85 37.48 -83.19
C PRO A 894 -6.30 37.73 -81.71
N PRO A 895 -5.43 38.30 -80.84
CA PRO A 895 -5.75 38.64 -79.46
C PRO A 895 -6.32 40.07 -79.31
N LEU A 896 -7.25 40.28 -78.38
CA LEU A 896 -7.81 41.60 -78.03
C LEU A 896 -7.26 42.10 -76.69
N ALA A 897 -6.81 43.36 -76.64
CA ALA A 897 -6.25 44.04 -75.46
C ALA A 897 -6.98 45.36 -75.13
N GLY A 898 -7.48 45.45 -73.87
CA GLY A 898 -7.70 46.60 -72.92
C GLY A 898 -8.35 47.93 -73.36
N PRO A 899 -8.54 48.97 -72.48
CA PRO A 899 -8.60 49.12 -70.99
C PRO A 899 -9.83 50.01 -70.57
N PRO A 900 -9.96 50.75 -69.41
CA PRO A 900 -9.16 50.88 -68.18
C PRO A 900 -9.93 50.77 -66.83
N GLN A 901 -9.15 50.75 -65.74
CA GLN A 901 -9.53 50.73 -64.33
C GLN A 901 -10.12 52.07 -63.83
N GLN A 902 -11.17 52.01 -63.03
CA GLN A 902 -11.60 53.09 -62.13
C GLN A 902 -11.86 52.53 -60.73
N GLY A 903 -11.35 53.25 -59.72
CA GLY A 903 -11.10 52.77 -58.38
C GLY A 903 -12.33 52.53 -57.52
N MET A 904 -12.17 51.59 -56.57
CA MET A 904 -13.00 51.51 -55.39
C MET A 904 -12.14 51.68 -54.14
N ALA A 905 -12.66 52.54 -53.27
CA ALA A 905 -12.03 53.04 -52.06
C ALA A 905 -11.73 51.92 -51.05
N ARG A 906 -10.54 52.01 -50.47
CA ARG A 906 -10.09 51.24 -49.30
C ARG A 906 -10.76 51.84 -48.06
N VAL A 907 -11.64 51.08 -47.40
CA VAL A 907 -12.13 51.41 -46.06
C VAL A 907 -11.02 51.09 -45.04
N PRO A 908 -10.71 51.97 -44.07
CA PRO A 908 -9.61 51.77 -43.14
C PRO A 908 -10.01 50.82 -42.01
N GLN A 909 -9.25 49.73 -41.82
CA GLN A 909 -9.30 48.98 -40.57
C GLN A 909 -8.55 49.76 -39.49
N ALA A 910 -9.29 50.05 -38.42
CA ALA A 910 -8.81 50.72 -37.24
C ALA A 910 -7.70 49.92 -36.55
N SER A 911 -6.68 50.68 -36.16
CA SER A 911 -5.51 50.31 -35.37
C SER A 911 -5.89 49.70 -34.02
N ARG A 912 -5.56 48.42 -33.83
CA ARG A 912 -5.26 47.88 -32.49
C ARG A 912 -3.77 47.99 -32.24
N GLY A 913 -3.44 48.55 -31.08
CA GLY A 913 -2.15 49.11 -30.73
C GLY A 913 -0.98 48.14 -30.84
N THR A 914 0.09 48.66 -31.44
CA THR A 914 1.47 48.64 -30.95
C THR A 914 1.83 47.53 -29.97
N GLN A 915 1.89 46.29 -30.45
CA GLN A 915 2.66 45.26 -29.78
C GLN A 915 4.12 45.47 -30.16
N ARG A 916 4.92 45.86 -29.18
CA ARG A 916 6.37 46.10 -29.25
C ARG A 916 7.07 45.01 -30.07
N GLN A 917 7.27 45.27 -31.36
CA GLN A 917 8.39 44.77 -32.13
C GLN A 917 9.66 45.44 -31.59
N LEU A 918 10.22 44.85 -30.55
CA LEU A 918 11.60 45.08 -30.16
C LEU A 918 12.23 43.68 -30.04
N THR A 919 13.00 43.34 -31.08
CA THR A 919 14.06 42.32 -31.14
C THR A 919 13.70 40.84 -30.88
N GLN A 920 13.42 40.08 -31.94
CA GLN A 920 13.64 38.63 -31.98
C GLN A 920 14.67 38.32 -33.09
N ALA A 921 15.94 38.58 -32.79
CA ALA A 921 17.02 37.95 -33.55
C ALA A 921 17.06 36.45 -33.20
N ALA A 922 17.34 35.56 -34.15
CA ALA A 922 17.64 34.17 -33.81
C ALA A 922 18.88 34.12 -32.90
N LEU A 923 18.96 33.17 -31.95
CA LEU A 923 20.20 33.00 -31.18
C LEU A 923 21.35 32.78 -32.15
N THR A 924 22.47 33.46 -31.91
CA THR A 924 23.70 33.19 -32.65
C THR A 924 24.14 31.74 -32.40
N GLN A 925 24.93 31.17 -33.30
CA GLN A 925 25.38 29.78 -33.16
C GLN A 925 26.22 29.59 -31.90
N GLN A 926 27.05 30.57 -31.57
CA GLN A 926 27.88 30.57 -30.36
C GLN A 926 27.04 30.64 -29.07
N GLU A 927 25.99 31.48 -29.03
CA GLU A 927 25.07 31.52 -27.88
C GLU A 927 24.28 30.21 -27.70
N ARG A 928 24.04 29.45 -28.77
CA ARG A 928 23.40 28.13 -28.68
C ARG A 928 24.35 27.09 -28.10
N GLU A 929 25.58 27.03 -28.59
CA GLU A 929 26.61 26.13 -28.09
C GLU A 929 26.91 26.41 -26.60
N ASP A 930 26.97 27.69 -26.20
CA ASP A 930 27.17 28.08 -24.79
C ASP A 930 25.99 27.68 -23.88
N LEU A 931 24.75 27.79 -24.37
CA LEU A 931 23.56 27.39 -23.61
C LEU A 931 23.39 25.88 -23.54
N GLU A 932 23.71 25.16 -24.62
CA GLU A 932 23.69 23.71 -24.67
C GLU A 932 24.65 23.13 -23.63
N ALA A 933 25.90 23.60 -23.60
CA ALA A 933 26.89 23.17 -22.62
C ALA A 933 26.47 23.50 -21.17
N LEU A 934 25.89 24.68 -20.94
CA LEU A 934 25.43 25.10 -19.61
C LEU A 934 24.25 24.26 -19.12
N TYR A 935 23.25 24.00 -19.96
CA TYR A 935 22.10 23.19 -19.60
C TYR A 935 22.46 21.72 -19.44
N GLU A 936 23.36 21.19 -20.28
CA GLU A 936 23.84 19.82 -20.17
C GLU A 936 24.57 19.61 -18.84
N ASP A 937 25.47 20.52 -18.46
CA ASP A 937 26.18 20.44 -17.18
C ASP A 937 25.22 20.53 -15.98
N GLN A 938 24.25 21.45 -16.02
CA GLN A 938 23.28 21.61 -14.93
C GLN A 938 22.32 20.42 -14.79
N LEU A 939 21.83 19.86 -15.90
CA LEU A 939 20.98 18.67 -15.86
C LEU A 939 21.75 17.42 -15.44
N LEU A 940 22.98 17.23 -15.92
CA LEU A 940 23.83 16.12 -15.47
C LEU A 940 24.21 16.24 -13.98
N SER A 941 24.38 17.47 -13.47
CA SER A 941 24.66 17.69 -12.06
C SER A 941 23.54 17.22 -11.12
N ALA A 942 22.28 17.21 -11.59
CA ALA A 942 21.15 16.68 -10.84
C ALA A 942 21.25 15.16 -10.63
N LEU A 943 21.90 14.45 -11.57
CA LEU A 943 22.20 13.02 -11.49
C LEU A 943 23.51 12.74 -10.72
N GLY A 944 24.17 13.76 -10.17
CA GLY A 944 25.50 13.65 -9.56
C GLY A 944 26.64 13.45 -10.56
N LEU A 945 26.39 13.73 -11.85
CA LEU A 945 27.35 13.57 -12.95
C LEU A 945 27.91 14.92 -13.39
N SER A 946 29.14 14.92 -13.90
CA SER A 946 29.70 16.10 -14.58
C SER A 946 29.73 15.87 -16.09
N SER A 947 29.46 16.93 -16.85
CA SER A 947 29.51 16.91 -18.33
C SER A 947 30.85 16.38 -18.85
N ALA A 948 31.96 16.78 -18.22
CA ALA A 948 33.30 16.32 -18.56
C ALA A 948 33.52 14.82 -18.30
N ALA A 949 32.97 14.25 -17.22
CA ALA A 949 33.10 12.83 -16.92
C ALA A 949 32.25 11.97 -17.87
N VAL A 950 31.06 12.45 -18.25
CA VAL A 950 30.18 11.79 -19.21
C VAL A 950 30.80 11.81 -20.60
N ALA A 951 31.29 12.96 -21.06
CA ALA A 951 31.97 13.09 -22.34
C ALA A 951 33.23 12.22 -22.41
N ALA A 952 34.05 12.18 -21.34
CA ALA A 952 35.24 11.31 -21.30
C ALA A 952 34.89 9.83 -21.43
N ARG A 953 33.81 9.36 -20.79
CA ARG A 953 33.43 7.93 -20.78
C ARG A 953 32.61 7.50 -21.98
N LEU A 954 31.80 8.37 -22.57
CA LEU A 954 30.94 8.05 -23.71
C LEU A 954 31.52 8.48 -25.07
N SER A 955 32.71 9.12 -25.10
CA SER A 955 33.36 9.54 -26.35
C SER A 955 33.96 8.39 -27.18
N GLY A 956 34.16 7.20 -26.59
CA GLY A 956 34.71 6.05 -27.28
C GLY A 956 33.74 5.42 -28.29
N GLU A 957 34.26 5.00 -29.44
CA GLU A 957 33.47 4.36 -30.50
C GLU A 957 32.83 3.05 -29.97
N GLY A 958 31.50 2.96 -30.01
CA GLY A 958 30.74 1.78 -29.56
C GLY A 958 30.54 1.64 -28.04
N VAL A 959 31.05 2.56 -27.22
CA VAL A 959 30.96 2.48 -25.75
C VAL A 959 29.52 2.66 -25.25
N GLN A 960 28.79 3.64 -25.81
CA GLN A 960 27.39 3.88 -25.46
C GLN A 960 26.51 2.66 -25.76
N GLU A 961 26.73 1.99 -26.89
CA GLU A 961 26.01 0.76 -27.25
C GLU A 961 26.34 -0.39 -26.30
N ALA A 962 27.61 -0.54 -25.91
CA ALA A 962 28.05 -1.55 -24.95
C ALA A 962 27.46 -1.33 -23.54
N ALA A 963 27.38 -0.07 -23.08
CA ALA A 963 26.75 0.30 -21.81
C ALA A 963 25.23 0.01 -21.82
N ILE A 964 24.52 0.38 -22.90
CA ILE A 964 23.10 0.04 -23.06
C ILE A 964 22.90 -1.48 -23.10
N ALA A 965 23.81 -2.24 -23.70
CA ALA A 965 23.74 -3.69 -23.70
C ALA A 965 23.92 -4.29 -22.29
N ALA A 966 24.82 -3.75 -21.47
CA ALA A 966 24.96 -4.15 -20.07
C ALA A 966 23.68 -3.82 -19.26
N TRP A 967 23.08 -2.65 -19.50
CA TRP A 967 21.81 -2.26 -18.87
C TRP A 967 20.68 -3.22 -19.20
N ARG A 968 20.58 -3.63 -20.48
CA ARG A 968 19.56 -4.60 -20.92
C ARG A 968 19.71 -5.96 -20.23
N GLU A 969 20.94 -6.42 -19.96
CA GLU A 969 21.14 -7.65 -19.20
C GLU A 969 20.66 -7.49 -17.75
N LEU A 970 21.04 -6.41 -17.07
CA LEU A 970 20.54 -6.12 -15.71
C LEU A 970 19.00 -6.06 -15.67
N GLN A 971 18.38 -5.43 -16.67
CA GLN A 971 16.93 -5.34 -16.78
C GLN A 971 16.27 -6.69 -17.12
N SER A 972 16.96 -7.57 -17.85
CA SER A 972 16.54 -8.95 -18.10
C SER A 972 16.49 -9.76 -16.79
N HIS A 973 17.52 -9.62 -15.94
CA HIS A 973 17.51 -10.20 -14.58
C HIS A 973 16.39 -9.62 -13.71
N ALA A 974 16.10 -8.33 -13.85
CA ALA A 974 14.99 -7.68 -13.14
C ALA A 974 13.62 -8.21 -13.59
N ASN A 975 13.44 -8.50 -14.87
CA ASN A 975 12.18 -9.09 -15.35
C ASN A 975 11.93 -10.50 -14.80
N ALA A 976 12.99 -11.22 -14.42
CA ALA A 976 12.87 -12.53 -13.78
C ALA A 976 12.54 -12.44 -12.27
N ASN A 977 12.89 -11.33 -11.61
CA ASN A 977 12.63 -11.11 -10.18
C ASN A 977 11.86 -9.80 -9.93
N TRP A 978 10.60 -9.92 -9.54
CA TRP A 978 9.71 -8.77 -9.29
C TRP A 978 10.27 -7.78 -8.27
N ASP A 979 10.97 -8.25 -7.22
CA ASP A 979 11.56 -7.41 -6.19
C ASP A 979 12.69 -6.53 -6.78
N LEU A 980 13.55 -7.12 -7.61
CA LEU A 980 14.60 -6.38 -8.32
C LEU A 980 14.03 -5.37 -9.31
N ALA A 981 12.99 -5.76 -10.08
CA ALA A 981 12.29 -4.83 -10.98
C ALA A 981 11.63 -3.67 -10.23
N HIS A 982 11.19 -3.88 -9.00
CA HIS A 982 10.68 -2.80 -8.16
C HIS A 982 11.81 -1.86 -7.73
N LEU A 983 12.93 -2.39 -7.23
CA LEU A 983 14.08 -1.59 -6.79
C LEU A 983 14.67 -0.73 -7.91
N ILE A 984 14.86 -1.28 -9.11
CA ILE A 984 15.37 -0.54 -10.26
C ILE A 984 14.40 0.57 -10.67
N ARG A 985 13.09 0.29 -10.74
CA ARG A 985 12.08 1.32 -11.07
C ARG A 985 12.00 2.41 -10.02
N HIS A 986 12.17 2.06 -8.75
CA HIS A 986 12.17 3.03 -7.66
C HIS A 986 13.37 3.99 -7.79
N HIS A 987 14.58 3.45 -8.01
CA HIS A 987 15.78 4.28 -8.20
C HIS A 987 15.69 5.13 -9.47
N GLN A 988 15.19 4.55 -10.57
CA GLN A 988 14.98 5.28 -11.82
C GLN A 988 13.97 6.43 -11.66
N ALA A 989 12.83 6.18 -11.01
CA ALA A 989 11.84 7.22 -10.76
C ALA A 989 12.38 8.35 -9.88
N GLN A 990 13.30 8.05 -8.94
CA GLN A 990 13.96 9.07 -8.15
C GLN A 990 14.87 9.96 -9.04
N GLN A 991 15.70 9.37 -9.89
CA GLN A 991 16.58 10.11 -10.80
C GLN A 991 15.79 10.94 -11.83
N GLU A 992 14.66 10.43 -12.32
CA GLU A 992 13.74 11.17 -13.20
C GLU A 992 13.10 12.36 -12.48
N ASN A 993 12.74 12.23 -11.20
CA ASN A 993 12.23 13.35 -10.41
C ASN A 993 13.29 14.44 -10.17
N ASP A 994 14.54 14.05 -9.89
CA ASP A 994 15.65 14.98 -9.69
C ASP A 994 15.95 15.77 -10.98
N LEU A 995 15.90 15.10 -12.14
CA LEU A 995 15.96 15.74 -13.46
C LEU A 995 14.78 16.68 -13.73
N ASP A 996 13.56 16.27 -13.39
CA ASP A 996 12.35 17.09 -13.57
C ASP A 996 12.43 18.38 -12.72
N GLU A 997 12.87 18.28 -11.47
CA GLU A 997 13.06 19.45 -10.60
C GLU A 997 14.08 20.43 -11.18
N MET A 998 15.23 19.91 -11.65
CA MET A 998 16.25 20.74 -12.29
C MET A 998 15.75 21.36 -13.59
N TYR A 999 15.10 20.59 -14.46
CA TYR A 999 14.50 21.09 -15.69
C TYR A 999 13.50 22.23 -15.42
N GLN A 1000 12.61 22.08 -14.42
CA GLN A 1000 11.69 23.15 -14.05
C GLN A 1000 12.41 24.39 -13.50
N SER A 1001 13.48 24.20 -12.72
CA SER A 1001 14.33 25.31 -12.25
C SER A 1001 14.95 26.10 -13.41
N LEU A 1002 15.52 25.40 -14.40
CA LEU A 1002 16.12 26.01 -15.59
C LEU A 1002 15.07 26.69 -16.47
N LYS A 1003 13.90 26.07 -16.62
CA LYS A 1003 12.77 26.64 -17.37
C LYS A 1003 12.26 27.93 -16.73
N ASN A 1004 12.16 27.97 -15.40
CA ASN A 1004 11.80 29.19 -14.66
C ASN A 1004 12.88 30.27 -14.79
N GLY A 1005 14.16 29.88 -14.76
CA GLY A 1005 15.32 30.76 -14.97
C GLY A 1005 15.43 31.33 -16.40
N ALA A 1006 14.78 30.73 -17.39
CA ALA A 1006 14.71 31.24 -18.75
C ALA A 1006 13.77 32.46 -18.92
N TYR A 1007 13.06 32.89 -17.86
CA TYR A 1007 12.17 34.06 -17.82
C TYR A 1007 11.15 34.14 -18.99
N GLY A 1008 10.72 32.98 -19.51
CA GLY A 1008 9.77 32.89 -20.63
C GLY A 1008 10.37 33.17 -22.02
N ASP A 1009 11.70 33.17 -22.19
CA ASP A 1009 12.31 33.19 -23.53
C ASP A 1009 12.12 31.84 -24.22
N GLN A 1010 11.14 31.76 -25.11
CA GLN A 1010 10.77 30.54 -25.83
C GLN A 1010 11.96 29.89 -26.56
N ARG A 1011 12.95 30.68 -27.00
CA ARG A 1011 14.09 30.15 -27.74
C ARG A 1011 15.03 29.37 -26.83
N LYS A 1012 15.28 29.87 -25.61
CA LYS A 1012 16.09 29.18 -24.60
C LYS A 1012 15.39 27.93 -24.06
N ILE A 1013 14.06 28.00 -23.93
CA ILE A 1013 13.24 26.85 -23.52
C ILE A 1013 13.30 25.75 -24.57
N ASN A 1014 13.23 26.09 -25.87
CA ASN A 1014 13.34 25.09 -26.93
C ASN A 1014 14.71 24.38 -26.96
N GLU A 1015 15.82 25.09 -26.66
CA GLU A 1015 17.14 24.45 -26.54
C GLU A 1015 17.23 23.59 -25.27
N LEU A 1016 16.68 24.05 -24.13
CA LEU A 1016 16.59 23.26 -22.91
C LEU A 1016 15.78 21.96 -23.12
N ASP A 1017 14.65 22.03 -23.82
CA ASP A 1017 13.81 20.86 -24.15
C ASP A 1017 14.59 19.83 -24.98
N ARG A 1018 15.45 20.29 -25.90
CA ARG A 1018 16.30 19.43 -26.72
C ARG A 1018 17.39 18.73 -25.90
N VAL A 1019 18.04 19.45 -24.99
CA VAL A 1019 19.08 18.88 -24.11
C VAL A 1019 18.47 17.89 -23.12
N ASP A 1020 17.34 18.23 -22.50
CA ASP A 1020 16.60 17.33 -21.61
C ASP A 1020 16.21 16.02 -22.31
N GLN A 1021 15.69 16.10 -23.54
CA GLN A 1021 15.37 14.91 -24.33
C GLN A 1021 16.61 14.03 -24.58
N SER A 1022 17.75 14.65 -24.96
CA SER A 1022 19.02 13.93 -25.20
C SER A 1022 19.50 13.19 -23.94
N ILE A 1023 19.45 13.83 -22.78
CA ILE A 1023 19.85 13.24 -21.50
C ILE A 1023 18.92 12.09 -21.11
N ARG A 1024 17.60 12.24 -21.29
CA ARG A 1024 16.62 11.17 -21.00
C ARG A 1024 16.78 9.95 -21.91
N GLU A 1025 17.12 10.17 -23.18
CA GLU A 1025 17.45 9.08 -24.10
C GLU A 1025 18.74 8.33 -23.68
N ALA A 1026 19.71 9.05 -23.13
CA ALA A 1026 20.96 8.48 -22.61
C ALA A 1026 20.85 7.92 -21.17
N LEU A 1027 19.78 8.24 -20.44
CA LEU A 1027 19.61 7.90 -19.02
C LEU A 1027 19.88 6.43 -18.69
N PRO A 1028 19.41 5.42 -19.46
CA PRO A 1028 19.70 4.01 -19.15
C PRO A 1028 21.19 3.67 -19.12
N ALA A 1029 22.01 4.33 -19.96
CA ALA A 1029 23.45 4.15 -19.96
C ALA A 1029 24.11 4.89 -18.77
N LEU A 1030 23.62 6.09 -18.47
CA LEU A 1030 24.11 6.91 -17.35
C LEU A 1030 23.82 6.26 -16.00
N MET A 1031 22.71 5.53 -15.84
CA MET A 1031 22.30 4.84 -14.61
C MET A 1031 23.24 3.71 -14.16
N LEU A 1032 24.10 3.21 -15.05
CA LEU A 1032 25.14 2.24 -14.70
C LEU A 1032 26.42 2.89 -14.22
N PHE A 1033 26.53 4.21 -14.27
CA PHE A 1033 27.75 4.88 -13.82
C PHE A 1033 27.86 4.78 -12.29
N PRO A 1034 29.07 4.57 -11.75
CA PRO A 1034 29.27 4.36 -10.32
C PRO A 1034 28.80 5.56 -9.48
N GLU A 1035 28.84 6.78 -10.03
CA GLU A 1035 28.38 8.01 -9.36
C GLU A 1035 26.87 8.04 -9.14
N THR A 1036 26.07 7.41 -10.01
CA THR A 1036 24.61 7.32 -9.85
C THR A 1036 24.18 6.33 -8.77
N GLY A 1037 25.12 5.52 -8.26
CA GLY A 1037 24.95 4.67 -7.08
C GLY A 1037 24.01 3.47 -7.23
N LEU A 1038 23.45 3.20 -8.41
CA LEU A 1038 22.42 2.17 -8.61
C LEU A 1038 22.90 0.77 -8.18
N VAL A 1039 24.07 0.32 -8.67
CA VAL A 1039 24.57 -1.02 -8.35
C VAL A 1039 24.82 -1.18 -6.85
N ARG A 1040 25.32 -0.13 -6.20
CA ARG A 1040 25.53 -0.12 -4.75
C ARG A 1040 24.22 -0.15 -3.97
N PHE A 1041 23.23 0.64 -4.39
CA PHE A 1041 21.88 0.61 -3.84
C PHE A 1041 21.26 -0.79 -3.93
N LEU A 1042 21.40 -1.46 -5.07
CA LEU A 1042 20.90 -2.82 -5.25
C LEU A 1042 21.59 -3.84 -4.34
N ILE A 1043 22.92 -3.72 -4.14
CA ILE A 1043 23.68 -4.55 -3.19
C ILE A 1043 23.16 -4.34 -1.76
N ASP A 1044 23.05 -3.09 -1.31
CA ASP A 1044 22.63 -2.76 0.06
C ASP A 1044 21.21 -3.27 0.35
N GLN A 1045 20.28 -3.12 -0.61
CA GLN A 1045 18.90 -3.60 -0.46
C GLN A 1045 18.79 -5.11 -0.44
N LEU A 1046 19.58 -5.80 -1.27
CA LEU A 1046 19.64 -7.26 -1.23
C LEU A 1046 20.25 -7.73 0.09
N GLU A 1047 21.34 -7.14 0.58
CA GLU A 1047 21.95 -7.45 1.88
C GLU A 1047 21.00 -7.21 3.07
N LEU A 1048 20.21 -6.12 3.04
CA LEU A 1048 19.17 -5.83 4.03
C LEU A 1048 18.06 -6.90 4.04
N ALA A 1049 17.68 -7.42 2.87
CA ALA A 1049 16.70 -8.51 2.76
C ALA A 1049 17.24 -9.85 3.31
N ALA A 1050 18.56 -9.99 3.48
CA ALA A 1050 19.25 -11.16 4.07
C ALA A 1050 19.30 -11.16 5.61
N GLY A 1051 18.43 -10.41 6.30
CA GLY A 1051 18.30 -10.44 7.77
C GLY A 1051 18.11 -11.85 8.37
N PRO A 1052 18.06 -11.98 9.72
CA PRO A 1052 18.52 -13.14 10.52
C PRO A 1052 17.94 -14.55 10.24
N ASP A 1053 17.00 -14.69 9.30
CA ASP A 1053 16.32 -15.94 8.95
C ASP A 1053 16.75 -16.55 7.58
N ASP A 1054 17.85 -16.09 6.95
CA ASP A 1054 18.32 -16.58 5.63
C ASP A 1054 17.18 -16.56 4.57
N GLY A 1055 16.40 -15.47 4.55
CA GLY A 1055 15.20 -15.33 3.70
C GLY A 1055 15.45 -15.11 2.21
N GLN A 1056 16.70 -15.01 1.77
CA GLN A 1056 17.04 -14.78 0.36
C GLN A 1056 16.85 -16.05 -0.47
N LYS A 1057 16.26 -15.90 -1.66
CA LYS A 1057 16.15 -17.01 -2.61
C LYS A 1057 17.55 -17.39 -3.13
N PRO A 1058 17.80 -18.65 -3.50
CA PRO A 1058 19.09 -19.07 -4.10
C PRO A 1058 19.50 -18.25 -5.34
N GLU A 1059 18.53 -17.72 -6.08
CA GLU A 1059 18.75 -16.87 -7.25
C GLU A 1059 19.18 -15.43 -6.86
N GLU A 1060 18.77 -14.93 -5.70
CA GLU A 1060 19.14 -13.61 -5.16
C GLU A 1060 20.57 -13.62 -4.60
N HIS A 1061 21.03 -14.73 -4.03
CA HIS A 1061 22.44 -14.93 -3.66
C HIS A 1061 23.37 -14.85 -4.88
N ILE A 1062 23.00 -15.50 -5.99
CA ILE A 1062 23.81 -15.48 -7.22
C ILE A 1062 23.87 -14.07 -7.79
N LEU A 1063 22.74 -13.35 -7.81
CA LEU A 1063 22.67 -11.98 -8.28
C LEU A 1063 23.49 -11.02 -7.40
N LEU A 1064 23.44 -11.16 -6.08
CA LEU A 1064 24.22 -10.35 -5.16
C LEU A 1064 25.72 -10.48 -5.44
N GLU A 1065 26.20 -11.70 -5.66
CA GLU A 1065 27.60 -11.95 -5.98
C GLU A 1065 27.99 -11.37 -7.36
N GLN A 1066 27.12 -11.51 -8.37
CA GLN A 1066 27.30 -10.87 -9.67
C GLN A 1066 27.36 -9.34 -9.57
N LEU A 1067 26.49 -8.72 -8.77
CA LEU A 1067 26.46 -7.27 -8.58
C LEU A 1067 27.71 -6.76 -7.84
N ARG A 1068 28.22 -7.52 -6.86
CA ARG A 1068 29.51 -7.22 -6.20
C ARG A 1068 30.67 -7.26 -7.18
N GLN A 1069 30.73 -8.30 -8.02
CA GLN A 1069 31.74 -8.43 -9.06
C GLN A 1069 31.66 -7.28 -10.08
N VAL A 1070 30.44 -6.88 -10.49
CA VAL A 1070 30.22 -5.73 -11.36
C VAL A 1070 30.67 -4.42 -10.71
N ASN A 1071 30.35 -4.22 -9.43
CA ASN A 1071 30.79 -3.03 -8.68
C ASN A 1071 32.32 -2.95 -8.58
N GLU A 1072 33.00 -4.08 -8.38
CA GLU A 1072 34.46 -4.15 -8.39
C GLU A 1072 35.04 -3.84 -9.78
N LEU A 1073 34.48 -4.44 -10.84
CA LEU A 1073 34.91 -4.21 -12.23
C LEU A 1073 34.73 -2.75 -12.65
N MET A 1074 33.64 -2.09 -12.25
CA MET A 1074 33.39 -0.67 -12.51
C MET A 1074 34.36 0.25 -11.75
N GLY A 1075 34.85 -0.15 -10.58
CA GLY A 1075 35.83 0.61 -9.80
C GLY A 1075 37.26 0.48 -10.30
N GLN A 1076 37.60 -0.62 -11.00
CA GLN A 1076 38.97 -0.93 -11.43
C GLN A 1076 39.22 -0.74 -12.94
N SER A 1077 38.17 -0.72 -13.78
CA SER A 1077 38.29 -0.65 -15.24
C SER A 1077 38.08 0.77 -15.77
N ASP A 1078 38.74 1.11 -16.89
CA ASP A 1078 38.47 2.35 -17.61
C ASP A 1078 37.13 2.24 -18.36
N LEU A 1079 36.12 2.96 -17.87
CA LEU A 1079 34.76 2.96 -18.44
C LEU A 1079 34.68 3.70 -19.79
N ALA A 1080 35.76 4.33 -20.25
CA ALA A 1080 35.87 4.87 -21.60
C ALA A 1080 36.20 3.80 -22.67
N ASP A 1081 36.49 2.56 -22.26
CA ASP A 1081 36.79 1.43 -23.14
C ASP A 1081 35.56 0.52 -23.34
N ALA A 1082 35.23 0.20 -24.59
CA ALA A 1082 34.11 -0.68 -24.92
C ALA A 1082 34.32 -2.11 -24.41
N ASP A 1083 35.57 -2.57 -24.34
CA ASP A 1083 35.92 -3.90 -23.82
C ASP A 1083 35.73 -3.99 -22.29
N ALA A 1084 35.76 -2.88 -21.57
CA ALA A 1084 35.41 -2.84 -20.14
C ALA A 1084 33.90 -3.09 -19.94
N TRP A 1085 33.05 -2.46 -20.75
CA TRP A 1085 31.60 -2.68 -20.73
C TRP A 1085 31.21 -4.10 -21.18
N ALA A 1086 31.95 -4.67 -22.13
CA ALA A 1086 31.77 -6.07 -22.52
C ALA A 1086 32.07 -7.05 -21.36
N ARG A 1087 33.08 -6.76 -20.53
CA ARG A 1087 33.41 -7.53 -19.32
C ARG A 1087 32.36 -7.37 -18.21
N ILE A 1088 31.86 -6.16 -17.99
CA ILE A 1088 30.76 -5.89 -17.05
C ILE A 1088 29.50 -6.65 -17.48
N ARG A 1089 29.17 -6.62 -18.76
CA ARG A 1089 28.07 -7.40 -19.32
C ARG A 1089 28.28 -8.91 -19.13
N ALA A 1090 29.49 -9.40 -19.37
CA ALA A 1090 29.81 -10.82 -19.18
C ALA A 1090 29.60 -11.27 -17.72
N ALA A 1091 30.02 -10.45 -16.74
CA ALA A 1091 29.83 -10.71 -15.32
C ALA A 1091 28.34 -10.78 -14.92
N LEU A 1092 27.49 -9.94 -15.52
CA LEU A 1092 26.03 -10.02 -15.33
C LEU A 1092 25.45 -11.33 -15.90
N THR A 1093 26.03 -11.86 -16.99
CA THR A 1093 25.53 -13.10 -17.63
C THR A 1093 26.08 -14.40 -17.03
N GLU A 1094 27.17 -14.37 -16.25
CA GLU A 1094 27.86 -15.58 -15.83
C GLU A 1094 27.11 -16.35 -14.74
N LYS A 1095 26.60 -17.54 -15.08
CA LYS A 1095 25.88 -18.42 -14.15
C LYS A 1095 26.86 -19.06 -13.19
N ALA A 1096 26.80 -18.70 -11.90
CA ALA A 1096 27.68 -19.23 -10.85
C ALA A 1096 27.83 -20.76 -10.95
N ARG A 1097 29.04 -21.20 -11.28
CA ARG A 1097 29.42 -22.60 -11.42
C ARG A 1097 29.81 -23.13 -10.04
N GLY A 1098 28.81 -23.51 -9.23
CA GLY A 1098 29.00 -24.10 -7.91
C GLY A 1098 28.24 -25.42 -7.78
N ASP A 1099 28.99 -26.51 -7.55
CA ASP A 1099 28.49 -27.87 -7.36
C ASP A 1099 27.44 -27.97 -6.24
N PHE A 1100 26.20 -28.34 -6.59
CA PHE A 1100 25.25 -28.95 -5.66
C PHE A 1100 24.56 -30.15 -6.35
N PRO A 1101 24.46 -31.33 -5.70
CA PRO A 1101 23.87 -32.51 -6.31
C PRO A 1101 22.37 -32.33 -6.55
N ARG A 1102 21.92 -32.70 -7.75
CA ARG A 1102 20.51 -32.74 -8.17
C ARG A 1102 19.64 -33.44 -7.13
N ILE A 1103 18.78 -32.68 -6.44
CA ILE A 1103 17.61 -33.24 -5.77
C ILE A 1103 16.58 -33.60 -6.86
N VAL A 1104 16.18 -34.87 -6.83
CA VAL A 1104 15.22 -35.49 -7.74
C VAL A 1104 13.87 -34.77 -7.69
N ARG A 1105 13.38 -34.29 -8.85
CA ARG A 1105 11.98 -33.85 -9.01
C ARG A 1105 11.04 -35.03 -8.74
N ILE A 1106 10.22 -34.93 -7.70
CA ILE A 1106 9.04 -35.80 -7.53
C ILE A 1106 7.95 -35.31 -8.51
N PRO A 1107 7.40 -36.17 -9.38
CA PRO A 1107 6.36 -35.76 -10.32
C PRO A 1107 5.02 -35.53 -9.60
N GLN A 1108 4.42 -34.36 -9.84
CA GLN A 1108 3.07 -34.02 -9.38
C GLN A 1108 2.01 -34.95 -10.01
N ARG A 1109 1.16 -35.49 -9.13
CA ARG A 1109 -0.01 -36.31 -9.48
C ARG A 1109 -1.11 -35.42 -10.08
N ARG A 1110 -1.60 -35.76 -11.28
CA ARG A 1110 -2.81 -35.17 -11.88
C ARG A 1110 -4.05 -35.47 -11.02
N PRO A 1111 -4.99 -34.53 -10.83
CA PRO A 1111 -6.28 -34.84 -10.24
C PRO A 1111 -7.17 -35.55 -11.27
N GLY A 1112 -7.57 -36.78 -10.95
CA GLY A 1112 -8.51 -37.57 -11.73
C GLY A 1112 -9.96 -37.15 -11.47
N SER A 1113 -10.74 -37.18 -12.53
CA SER A 1113 -12.19 -37.08 -12.55
C SER A 1113 -12.84 -38.22 -11.75
N GLY A 1114 -13.57 -37.89 -10.69
CA GLY A 1114 -14.41 -38.84 -9.97
C GLY A 1114 -15.89 -38.62 -10.28
N THR A 1115 -16.44 -39.42 -11.20
CA THR A 1115 -17.87 -39.73 -11.28
C THR A 1115 -18.25 -40.69 -10.16
N GLY A 1116 -19.43 -40.51 -9.56
CA GLY A 1116 -19.79 -41.08 -8.27
C GLY A 1116 -20.20 -42.55 -8.22
N LYS A 1117 -20.49 -43.01 -6.99
CA LYS A 1117 -21.62 -43.86 -6.57
C LYS A 1117 -21.51 -44.16 -5.07
N THR A 1118 -22.70 -44.35 -4.47
CA THR A 1118 -23.09 -44.68 -3.08
C THR A 1118 -22.89 -43.61 -2.02
#